data_AF-A0A7J7MID2-F1
#
_entry.id   AF-A0A7J7MID2-F1
#
_cell.length_a   1.000
_cell.length_b   1.000
_cell.length_c   1.000
_cell.angle_alpha   90.00
_cell.angle_beta   90.00
_cell.angle_gamma   90.00
#
_symmetry.space_group_name_H-M   'P 1'
#
loop_
_entity.id
_entity.type
_entity.pdbx_description
1 polymer ?
#
loop_
_entity_poly.entity_id
_entity_poly.type
_entity_poly.pdbx_seq_one_letter_code
_entity_poly.pdbx_strand_id
1 'polypeptide(L)'
;MKLRPFLISKQSIANFSKPTRRFSVLSPAVSSNASSTTNLTSPRVIINFSILKNSNFKKPVFNFFFTRPIHSFQVVSDPDSEEVDSDDGPRTEFLSRFTFIMRANLSEAYPDCDKQTINGMLLVIIEKVVSELEKGTLGEMLETIANTPSQDFSQDLWKTVWEVGNSVLEDMMKERKKEQMKEFLQHDEVKEMCKFANDIGIRGDMLREFRFKWAREKMEESEGYKNLEKLRDEQNEKLEKAKKDESVREGVAVDGIDITNVDPTEEKPKAVSLPERRGKIKYKLYGVDLSDPQWAVVADNLHEAEKLITPEGPKPITGKCKLVTDKILSLTEEDDPSELLAGWVELLEPSRVDWLTLLDRLKERDARLYFKIAELLLSMEYFEPNIRDYCKLIDAHAKENRVDDAERILTKMNAKGIEPDILTLMILVYMYSKAGNLDRAKEAFENLRSLGFVPDMKAYSSMIMVYINSGQPKFAESLMREMETRDIKPTKEIYLALLKAFSELGLVDGAQRVFNTMGFAEFNPDLESCTLLVEAYEKAGDPESARHNFNYLKKYGYKPDDRCTASMISAYASKNYLDKASNLLMQLEKDGFEPGVATYTVLVDWLGKLKLVDEVEEILRKIKEKGENIPFKVQLSLCDMYSRVKDREQALQYLGIVEGKQEMLGAEEFERIISALIFGGLVNEAGRLCKIMESRGFLASEALKVSLMASQSLPRRE
;
A
#
# COMPACT_ATOMS: atom_id res chain seq x y z
N MET A 1 21.97 -14.63 -42.43
CA MET A 1 23.02 -13.78 -43.02
C MET A 1 22.77 -12.26 -42.85
N LYS A 2 22.02 -11.79 -41.83
CA LYS A 2 21.58 -10.38 -41.70
C LYS A 2 21.94 -9.66 -40.37
N LEU A 3 22.82 -10.21 -39.53
CA LEU A 3 23.34 -9.50 -38.34
C LEU A 3 24.62 -8.68 -38.61
N ARG A 4 25.32 -8.95 -39.72
CA ARG A 4 26.54 -8.23 -40.11
C ARG A 4 26.40 -6.69 -40.12
N PRO A 5 25.30 -6.06 -40.59
CA PRO A 5 25.18 -4.60 -40.59
C PRO A 5 25.22 -3.99 -39.19
N PHE A 6 24.58 -4.64 -38.22
CA PHE A 6 24.58 -4.23 -36.81
C PHE A 6 25.96 -4.42 -36.17
N LEU A 7 26.64 -5.52 -36.51
CA LEU A 7 27.94 -5.78 -35.93
C LEU A 7 29.04 -4.84 -36.47
N ILE A 8 28.93 -4.39 -37.72
CA ILE A 8 29.91 -3.54 -38.43
C ILE A 8 29.70 -2.02 -38.18
N SER A 9 28.55 -1.57 -37.67
CA SER A 9 28.12 -0.15 -37.68
C SER A 9 29.07 0.85 -36.99
N LYS A 10 29.93 0.41 -36.05
CA LYS A 10 30.87 1.30 -35.33
C LYS A 10 32.20 1.58 -36.05
N GLN A 11 32.55 0.90 -37.15
CA GLN A 11 33.78 1.22 -37.89
C GLN A 11 33.67 2.46 -38.78
N SER A 12 32.46 2.97 -39.04
CA SER A 12 32.26 4.07 -40.02
C SER A 12 32.04 5.47 -39.42
N ILE A 13 32.10 5.65 -38.09
CA ILE A 13 31.85 6.95 -37.43
C ILE A 13 33.08 7.50 -36.66
N ALA A 14 34.23 6.83 -36.72
CA ALA A 14 35.48 7.33 -36.16
C ALA A 14 36.30 8.12 -37.20
N ASN A 15 35.77 9.24 -37.70
CA ASN A 15 36.55 10.19 -38.51
C ASN A 15 35.92 11.59 -38.51
N PHE A 16 35.89 12.27 -37.36
CA PHE A 16 35.86 13.74 -37.32
C PHE A 16 36.60 14.27 -36.08
N SER A 17 37.84 14.69 -36.34
CA SER A 17 38.55 15.84 -35.75
C SER A 17 38.47 16.10 -34.23
N LYS A 18 39.61 15.87 -33.55
CA LYS A 18 40.11 16.82 -32.54
C LYS A 18 40.49 18.14 -33.25
N PRO A 19 40.43 19.29 -32.55
CA PRO A 19 41.68 19.74 -31.95
C PRO A 19 41.56 20.23 -30.51
N THR A 20 42.67 20.01 -29.83
CA THR A 20 43.15 20.57 -28.56
C THR A 20 43.02 22.09 -28.42
N ARG A 21 42.70 22.56 -27.20
CA ARG A 21 43.50 23.59 -26.51
C ARG A 21 43.20 23.63 -25.00
N ARG A 22 44.30 23.56 -24.23
CA ARG A 22 44.40 23.97 -22.81
C ARG A 22 44.04 25.46 -22.70
N PHE A 23 43.39 25.88 -21.61
CA PHE A 23 43.95 26.86 -20.66
C PHE A 23 43.15 26.86 -19.35
N SER A 24 43.87 27.31 -18.33
CA SER A 24 43.68 27.21 -16.89
C SER A 24 42.62 28.13 -16.31
N VAL A 25 42.10 27.67 -15.16
CA VAL A 25 41.68 28.40 -13.96
C VAL A 25 42.19 29.84 -13.90
N LEU A 26 41.27 30.78 -13.64
CA LEU A 26 41.45 31.96 -12.80
C LEU A 26 40.08 32.61 -12.54
N SER A 27 39.63 32.56 -11.29
CA SER A 27 38.73 33.57 -10.73
C SER A 27 39.46 34.91 -10.63
N PRO A 28 38.74 36.04 -10.58
CA PRO A 28 38.70 36.74 -9.30
C PRO A 28 37.34 37.34 -8.94
N ALA A 29 37.29 37.75 -7.68
CA ALA A 29 36.18 38.19 -6.86
C ALA A 29 35.84 39.69 -7.02
N VAL A 30 34.63 40.06 -6.53
CA VAL A 30 34.27 41.34 -5.83
C VAL A 30 34.19 42.59 -6.74
N SER A 31 33.22 43.52 -6.70
CA SER A 31 32.23 44.00 -5.71
C SER A 31 31.12 44.85 -6.37
N SER A 32 29.97 44.94 -5.68
CA SER A 32 29.13 46.15 -5.45
C SER A 32 28.62 46.99 -6.65
N ASN A 33 27.29 47.05 -6.85
CA ASN A 33 26.43 48.11 -6.30
C ASN A 33 25.00 48.04 -6.87
N ALA A 34 24.09 48.60 -6.10
CA ALA A 34 22.65 48.50 -6.23
C ALA A 34 22.01 49.46 -7.25
N SER A 35 20.74 49.12 -7.53
CA SER A 35 19.57 49.98 -7.77
C SER A 35 19.35 50.65 -9.14
N SER A 36 18.22 50.19 -9.72
CA SER A 36 17.07 50.99 -10.20
C SER A 36 17.18 51.74 -11.54
N THR A 37 16.43 51.28 -12.54
CA THR A 37 15.09 51.80 -12.90
C THR A 37 14.74 51.37 -14.33
N THR A 38 13.62 50.67 -14.47
CA THR A 38 12.93 50.39 -15.73
C THR A 38 11.95 51.51 -16.03
N ASN A 39 11.92 52.00 -17.27
CA ASN A 39 10.77 52.72 -17.81
C ASN A 39 10.35 52.07 -19.15
N LEU A 40 9.10 51.62 -19.17
CA LEU A 40 8.36 51.22 -20.36
C LEU A 40 8.15 52.41 -21.30
N THR A 41 8.07 52.15 -22.61
CA THR A 41 7.11 52.82 -23.49
C THR A 41 6.72 51.90 -24.66
N SER A 42 5.43 51.54 -24.67
CA SER A 42 4.58 51.26 -25.84
C SER A 42 3.29 52.03 -25.55
N PRO A 43 2.65 52.71 -26.54
CA PRO A 43 1.47 52.07 -27.14
C PRO A 43 1.11 52.55 -28.56
N ARG A 44 0.31 51.74 -29.27
CA ARG A 44 -1.05 52.07 -29.80
C ARG A 44 -1.37 51.22 -31.03
N VAL A 45 -2.49 50.48 -30.97
CA VAL A 45 -3.60 50.64 -31.93
C VAL A 45 -4.93 50.39 -31.19
N ILE A 46 -5.81 51.38 -31.31
CA ILE A 46 -7.23 51.40 -30.92
C ILE A 46 -8.02 51.04 -32.17
N ILE A 47 -9.05 50.19 -32.07
CA ILE A 47 -10.27 50.31 -32.89
C ILE A 47 -11.50 50.10 -31.99
N ASN A 48 -12.36 51.12 -32.02
CA ASN A 48 -13.64 51.28 -31.32
C ASN A 48 -14.81 50.62 -32.06
N PHE A 49 -15.93 50.49 -31.34
CA PHE A 49 -17.32 50.93 -31.64
C PHE A 49 -18.32 49.88 -31.08
N SER A 50 -19.41 50.19 -30.37
CA SER A 50 -20.24 51.41 -30.32
C SER A 50 -21.13 51.42 -29.07
N ILE A 51 -21.52 52.61 -28.66
CA ILE A 51 -22.44 52.97 -27.57
C ILE A 51 -23.90 52.74 -27.97
N LEU A 52 -24.72 52.22 -27.06
CA LEU A 52 -26.16 52.50 -26.99
C LEU A 52 -26.49 52.93 -25.55
N LYS A 53 -27.10 54.11 -25.45
CA LYS A 53 -27.50 54.84 -24.24
C LYS A 53 -28.92 54.46 -23.80
N ASN A 54 -29.18 54.77 -22.51
CA ASN A 54 -30.45 54.93 -21.79
C ASN A 54 -31.09 53.66 -21.24
N SER A 55 -31.65 53.60 -20.02
CA SER A 55 -31.78 54.58 -18.92
C SER A 55 -32.48 53.88 -17.73
N ASN A 56 -32.21 54.37 -16.52
CA ASN A 56 -32.94 54.16 -15.25
C ASN A 56 -32.88 52.77 -14.62
N PHE A 57 -32.27 52.64 -13.44
CA PHE A 57 -32.99 52.29 -12.20
C PHE A 57 -32.10 52.55 -10.96
N LYS A 58 -32.77 52.79 -9.83
CA LYS A 58 -32.31 53.47 -8.61
C LYS A 58 -31.25 52.69 -7.82
N LYS A 59 -30.33 53.42 -7.17
CA LYS A 59 -29.49 52.89 -6.08
C LYS A 59 -30.36 52.47 -4.89
N PRO A 60 -30.09 51.33 -4.24
CA PRO A 60 -30.19 51.23 -2.79
C PRO A 60 -28.80 51.36 -2.17
N VAL A 61 -28.72 52.15 -1.11
CA VAL A 61 -27.55 52.33 -0.27
C VAL A 61 -27.55 51.21 0.76
N PHE A 62 -26.50 50.39 0.82
CA PHE A 62 -26.22 49.53 1.97
C PHE A 62 -24.87 49.93 2.58
N ASN A 63 -24.95 50.61 3.72
CA ASN A 63 -23.80 50.87 4.59
C ASN A 63 -23.59 49.63 5.47
N PHE A 64 -22.51 48.89 5.27
CA PHE A 64 -22.04 47.89 6.24
C PHE A 64 -20.73 48.36 6.88
N PHE A 65 -20.83 48.81 8.13
CA PHE A 65 -19.68 49.00 9.01
C PHE A 65 -19.26 47.63 9.56
N PHE A 66 -18.03 47.21 9.27
CA PHE A 66 -17.45 45.98 9.81
C PHE A 66 -16.60 46.29 11.05
N THR A 67 -17.10 45.94 12.23
CA THR A 67 -16.29 45.72 13.43
C THR A 67 -16.68 44.39 14.06
N ARG A 68 -15.69 43.53 14.31
CA ARG A 68 -15.81 42.25 15.04
C ARG A 68 -16.59 42.43 16.37
N PRO A 69 -17.40 41.46 16.80
CA PRO A 69 -17.77 41.34 18.21
C PRO A 69 -16.96 40.25 18.93
N ILE A 70 -16.44 40.65 20.08
CA ILE A 70 -15.96 39.83 21.19
C ILE A 70 -17.20 39.37 22.00
N HIS A 71 -17.10 38.23 22.69
CA HIS A 71 -18.17 37.60 23.47
C HIS A 71 -18.87 38.50 24.53
N SER A 72 -20.16 38.17 24.72
CA SER A 72 -21.06 38.37 25.87
C SER A 72 -21.58 39.79 26.18
N PHE A 73 -22.90 39.98 26.10
CA PHE A 73 -23.74 40.69 27.09
C PHE A 73 -25.23 40.44 26.82
N GLN A 74 -26.01 40.17 27.89
CA GLN A 74 -27.48 40.17 27.93
C GLN A 74 -28.00 41.62 27.99
N VAL A 75 -28.98 41.99 27.14
CA VAL A 75 -30.04 43.01 27.38
C VAL A 75 -31.20 42.66 26.43
N VAL A 76 -32.29 42.09 26.94
CA VAL A 76 -33.62 42.70 27.18
C VAL A 76 -34.28 43.37 25.95
N SER A 77 -35.43 42.80 25.65
CA SER A 77 -36.45 43.01 24.61
C SER A 77 -37.01 44.43 24.46
N ASP A 78 -37.39 44.76 23.21
CA ASP A 78 -38.68 45.40 22.92
C ASP A 78 -39.37 44.62 21.77
N PRO A 79 -40.67 44.29 21.88
CA PRO A 79 -41.40 43.48 20.92
C PRO A 79 -42.13 44.37 19.92
N ASP A 80 -42.02 44.06 18.63
CA ASP A 80 -42.95 44.38 17.53
C ASP A 80 -42.18 44.67 16.24
N SER A 81 -41.66 43.59 15.66
CA SER A 81 -41.50 43.49 14.21
C SER A 81 -41.66 42.02 13.86
N GLU A 82 -42.68 41.70 13.07
CA GLU A 82 -42.93 40.37 12.51
C GLU A 82 -41.68 39.90 11.75
N GLU A 83 -40.90 39.00 12.36
CA GLU A 83 -39.77 38.34 11.70
C GLU A 83 -40.32 37.30 10.72
N VAL A 84 -40.22 37.63 9.43
CA VAL A 84 -40.27 36.66 8.35
C VAL A 84 -38.95 35.88 8.42
N ASP A 85 -39.00 34.64 8.90
CA ASP A 85 -37.87 33.70 8.89
C ASP A 85 -37.38 33.49 7.44
N SER A 86 -36.36 34.24 7.01
CA SER A 86 -35.66 34.00 5.75
C SER A 86 -34.41 33.16 6.02
N ASP A 87 -34.42 31.94 5.50
CA ASP A 87 -33.43 30.85 5.55
C ASP A 87 -32.04 31.18 4.93
N ASP A 88 -31.52 32.40 5.06
CA ASP A 88 -30.34 32.88 4.30
C ASP A 88 -29.07 33.05 5.15
N GLY A 89 -29.09 32.58 6.40
CA GLY A 89 -27.96 32.67 7.35
C GLY A 89 -26.66 32.01 6.85
N PRO A 90 -26.68 30.74 6.40
CA PRO A 90 -25.48 30.06 5.89
C PRO A 90 -24.90 30.70 4.62
N ARG A 91 -25.76 31.25 3.75
CA ARG A 91 -25.33 31.94 2.53
C ARG A 91 -24.64 33.26 2.86
N THR A 92 -25.22 34.02 3.79
CA THR A 92 -24.65 35.29 4.26
C THR A 92 -23.29 35.08 4.97
N GLU A 93 -23.17 34.03 5.77
CA GLU A 93 -21.91 33.65 6.41
C GLU A 93 -20.84 33.26 5.38
N PHE A 94 -21.20 32.41 4.41
CA PHE A 94 -20.30 32.01 3.32
C PHE A 94 -19.79 33.22 2.54
N LEU A 95 -20.68 34.12 2.12
CA LEU A 95 -20.31 35.32 1.38
C LEU A 95 -19.38 36.21 2.21
N SER A 96 -19.61 36.39 3.51
CA SER A 96 -18.74 37.21 4.36
C SER A 96 -17.29 36.68 4.44
N ARG A 97 -17.12 35.35 4.54
CA ARG A 97 -15.80 34.70 4.59
C ARG A 97 -15.14 34.66 3.22
N PHE A 98 -15.90 34.34 2.19
CA PHE A 98 -15.46 34.32 0.81
C PHE A 98 -14.96 35.69 0.35
N THR A 99 -15.73 36.75 0.62
CA THR A 99 -15.34 38.13 0.28
C THR A 99 -14.08 38.58 1.00
N PHE A 100 -13.90 38.18 2.26
CA PHE A 100 -12.69 38.49 3.03
C PHE A 100 -11.45 37.84 2.40
N ILE A 101 -11.51 36.55 2.06
CA ILE A 101 -10.39 35.81 1.49
C ILE A 101 -10.12 36.25 0.05
N MET A 102 -11.15 36.43 -0.78
CA MET A 102 -10.99 36.90 -2.16
C MET A 102 -10.40 38.30 -2.22
N ARG A 103 -10.76 39.20 -1.29
CA ARG A 103 -10.16 40.53 -1.23
C ARG A 103 -8.66 40.45 -0.94
N ALA A 104 -8.23 39.55 -0.05
CA ALA A 104 -6.82 39.35 0.25
C ALA A 104 -6.06 38.85 -0.99
N ASN A 105 -6.60 37.84 -1.66
CA ASN A 105 -5.99 37.26 -2.87
C ASN A 105 -5.91 38.27 -4.04
N LEU A 106 -6.94 39.09 -4.25
CA LEU A 106 -6.92 40.16 -5.26
C LEU A 106 -5.90 41.26 -4.93
N SER A 107 -5.74 41.59 -3.64
CA SER A 107 -4.77 42.59 -3.19
C SER A 107 -3.33 42.11 -3.34
N GLU A 108 -3.11 40.80 -3.22
CA GLU A 108 -1.79 40.16 -3.42
C GLU A 108 -1.47 40.01 -4.92
N ALA A 109 -2.44 39.64 -5.75
CA ALA A 109 -2.27 39.49 -7.19
C ALA A 109 -2.11 40.83 -7.92
N TYR A 110 -2.69 41.91 -7.39
CA TYR A 110 -2.68 43.26 -7.97
C TYR A 110 -2.22 44.33 -6.96
N PRO A 111 -0.94 44.32 -6.54
CA PRO A 111 -0.43 45.20 -5.50
C PRO A 111 -0.42 46.70 -5.90
N ASP A 112 -0.40 46.98 -7.20
CA ASP A 112 -0.37 48.34 -7.76
C ASP A 112 -1.76 48.96 -7.99
N CYS A 113 -2.84 48.21 -7.75
CA CYS A 113 -4.21 48.70 -7.92
C CYS A 113 -4.72 49.44 -6.68
N ASP A 114 -5.51 50.50 -6.90
CA ASP A 114 -6.14 51.23 -5.81
C ASP A 114 -7.29 50.42 -5.19
N LYS A 115 -7.59 50.71 -3.92
CA LYS A 115 -8.63 49.99 -3.17
C LYS A 115 -10.02 50.08 -3.81
N GLN A 116 -10.33 51.13 -4.57
CA GLN A 116 -11.63 51.26 -5.24
C GLN A 116 -11.72 50.31 -6.44
N THR A 117 -10.64 50.16 -7.21
CA THR A 117 -10.56 49.19 -8.31
C THR A 117 -10.62 47.75 -7.82
N ILE A 118 -9.92 47.39 -6.73
CA ILE A 118 -10.01 46.05 -6.12
C ILE A 118 -11.43 45.75 -5.63
N ASN A 119 -12.11 46.75 -5.03
CA ASN A 119 -13.50 46.59 -4.61
C ASN A 119 -14.45 46.46 -5.81
N GLY A 120 -14.19 47.15 -6.91
CA GLY A 120 -14.93 47.00 -8.16
C GLY A 120 -14.79 45.59 -8.74
N MET A 121 -13.58 45.05 -8.80
CA MET A 121 -13.32 43.67 -9.24
C MET A 121 -14.01 42.65 -8.33
N LEU A 122 -13.93 42.86 -7.02
CA LEU A 122 -14.56 42.00 -6.03
C LEU A 122 -16.09 42.00 -6.16
N LEU A 123 -16.73 43.14 -6.44
CA LEU A 123 -18.17 43.23 -6.65
C LEU A 123 -18.63 42.41 -7.86
N VAL A 124 -17.90 42.47 -8.97
CA VAL A 124 -18.23 41.67 -10.18
C VAL A 124 -18.11 40.16 -9.90
N ILE A 125 -17.08 39.76 -9.16
CA ILE A 125 -16.90 38.35 -8.75
C ILE A 125 -18.03 37.92 -7.81
N ILE A 126 -18.39 38.74 -6.82
CA ILE A 126 -19.47 38.44 -5.87
C ILE A 126 -20.81 38.36 -6.58
N GLU A 127 -21.16 39.31 -7.45
CA GLU A 127 -22.43 39.27 -8.21
C GLU A 127 -22.56 37.96 -8.99
N LYS A 128 -21.47 37.48 -9.58
CA LYS A 128 -21.45 36.20 -10.29
C LYS A 128 -21.60 35.00 -9.35
N VAL A 129 -20.88 35.00 -8.22
CA VAL A 129 -20.98 33.96 -7.19
C VAL A 129 -22.39 33.91 -6.60
N VAL A 130 -23.01 35.05 -6.30
CA VAL A 130 -24.39 35.15 -5.83
C VAL A 130 -25.37 34.65 -6.88
N SER A 131 -25.19 35.03 -8.16
CA SER A 131 -26.04 34.54 -9.25
C SER A 131 -25.97 33.02 -9.44
N GLU A 132 -24.83 32.38 -9.18
CA GLU A 132 -24.74 30.90 -9.19
C GLU A 132 -25.29 30.28 -7.89
N LEU A 133 -25.16 30.94 -6.73
CA LEU A 133 -25.78 30.52 -5.48
C LEU A 133 -27.32 30.59 -5.51
N GLU A 134 -27.89 31.49 -6.31
CA GLU A 134 -29.35 31.58 -6.52
C GLU A 134 -29.89 30.41 -7.37
N LYS A 135 -29.03 29.71 -8.12
CA LYS A 135 -29.43 28.60 -9.02
C LYS A 135 -29.41 27.22 -8.34
N GLY A 136 -28.81 27.06 -7.18
CA GLY A 136 -28.65 25.75 -6.53
C GLY A 136 -28.16 25.81 -5.08
N THR A 137 -27.95 24.65 -4.48
CA THR A 137 -27.35 24.56 -3.13
C THR A 137 -25.85 24.86 -3.17
N LEU A 138 -25.25 25.22 -2.02
CA LEU A 138 -23.81 25.57 -1.95
C LEU A 138 -22.88 24.47 -2.50
N GLY A 139 -23.28 23.20 -2.41
CA GLY A 139 -22.52 22.07 -2.96
C GLY A 139 -22.67 21.94 -4.48
N GLU A 140 -23.88 22.10 -5.00
CA GLU A 140 -24.17 22.06 -6.45
C GLU A 140 -23.54 23.25 -7.20
N MET A 141 -23.39 24.40 -6.55
CA MET A 141 -22.69 25.57 -7.07
C MET A 141 -21.23 25.26 -7.46
N LEU A 142 -20.51 24.49 -6.64
CA LEU A 142 -19.09 24.18 -6.91
C LEU A 142 -18.91 23.15 -8.03
N GLU A 143 -19.86 22.22 -8.16
CA GLU A 143 -19.91 21.28 -9.28
C GLU A 143 -20.28 21.99 -10.59
N THR A 144 -21.15 23.00 -10.56
CA THR A 144 -21.46 23.82 -11.74
C THR A 144 -20.32 24.77 -12.12
N ILE A 145 -19.62 25.36 -11.14
CA ILE A 145 -18.40 26.16 -11.37
C ILE A 145 -17.29 25.32 -12.02
N ALA A 146 -17.16 24.04 -11.65
CA ALA A 146 -16.18 23.14 -12.27
C ALA A 146 -16.53 22.78 -13.73
N ASN A 147 -17.81 22.81 -14.09
CA ASN A 147 -18.33 22.27 -15.36
C ASN A 147 -18.76 23.33 -16.39
N THR A 148 -18.78 24.63 -16.06
CA THR A 148 -19.12 25.69 -17.02
C THR A 148 -18.04 26.77 -17.12
N PRO A 149 -17.16 26.74 -18.13
CA PRO A 149 -16.35 27.90 -18.46
C PRO A 149 -17.26 28.96 -19.08
N SER A 150 -17.83 29.86 -18.28
CA SER A 150 -18.54 31.02 -18.81
C SER A 150 -17.56 31.96 -19.52
N GLN A 151 -18.07 32.73 -20.49
CA GLN A 151 -17.34 33.67 -21.33
C GLN A 151 -16.80 34.91 -20.57
N ASP A 152 -17.01 35.01 -19.26
CA ASP A 152 -16.90 36.26 -18.49
C ASP A 152 -15.64 36.37 -17.59
N PHE A 153 -15.00 35.26 -17.22
CA PHE A 153 -13.73 35.27 -16.46
C PHE A 153 -12.65 34.40 -17.11
N SER A 154 -11.38 34.70 -16.83
CA SER A 154 -10.25 33.85 -17.23
C SER A 154 -10.28 32.51 -16.47
N GLN A 155 -9.74 31.47 -17.09
CA GLN A 155 -9.67 30.13 -16.47
C GLN A 155 -8.94 30.14 -15.11
N ASP A 156 -7.89 30.95 -14.98
CA ASP A 156 -7.11 31.07 -13.75
C ASP A 156 -7.90 31.77 -12.63
N LEU A 157 -8.72 32.77 -12.97
CA LEU A 157 -9.59 33.45 -12.01
C LEU A 157 -10.71 32.52 -11.53
N TRP A 158 -11.30 31.74 -12.44
CA TRP A 158 -12.30 30.72 -12.09
C TRP A 158 -11.74 29.65 -11.15
N LYS A 159 -10.53 29.19 -11.41
CA LYS A 159 -9.83 28.24 -10.53
C LYS A 159 -9.63 28.83 -9.13
N THR A 160 -9.19 30.08 -9.04
CA THR A 160 -8.99 30.77 -7.76
C THR A 160 -10.31 30.95 -7.00
N VAL A 161 -11.39 31.33 -7.69
CA VAL A 161 -12.74 31.45 -7.09
C VAL A 161 -13.21 30.11 -6.55
N TRP A 162 -13.01 29.03 -7.28
CA TRP A 162 -13.38 27.68 -6.85
C TRP A 162 -12.57 27.20 -5.64
N GLU A 163 -11.25 27.40 -5.65
CA GLU A 163 -10.35 27.04 -4.55
C GLU A 163 -10.70 27.80 -3.26
N VAL A 164 -10.95 29.11 -3.37
CA VAL A 164 -11.38 29.93 -2.22
C VAL A 164 -12.76 29.52 -1.74
N GLY A 165 -13.70 29.22 -2.65
CA GLY A 165 -15.04 28.73 -2.31
C GLY A 165 -14.99 27.41 -1.52
N ASN A 166 -14.20 26.45 -1.98
CA ASN A 166 -13.99 25.17 -1.28
C ASN A 166 -13.35 25.35 0.10
N SER A 167 -12.32 26.19 0.19
CA SER A 167 -11.64 26.48 1.45
C SER A 167 -12.60 27.06 2.50
N VAL A 168 -13.44 28.03 2.12
CA VAL A 168 -14.46 28.62 3.00
C VAL A 168 -15.47 27.57 3.48
N LEU A 169 -15.92 26.70 2.57
CA LEU A 169 -16.87 25.64 2.88
C LEU A 169 -16.30 24.59 3.84
N GLU A 170 -15.05 24.17 3.62
CA GLU A 170 -14.35 23.30 4.54
C GLU A 170 -14.21 23.91 5.93
N ASP A 171 -13.87 25.19 6.01
CA ASP A 171 -13.71 25.89 7.29
C ASP A 171 -15.04 26.01 8.03
N MET A 172 -16.13 26.35 7.33
CA MET A 172 -17.48 26.36 7.90
C MET A 172 -17.92 24.96 8.37
N MET A 173 -17.60 23.90 7.62
CA MET A 173 -17.89 22.52 8.03
C MET A 173 -17.07 22.10 9.27
N LYS A 174 -15.78 22.46 9.32
CA LYS A 174 -14.92 22.19 10.49
C LYS A 174 -15.44 22.90 11.74
N GLU A 175 -15.91 24.14 11.61
CA GLU A 175 -16.50 24.88 12.72
C GLU A 175 -17.83 24.30 13.17
N ARG A 176 -18.71 23.92 12.23
CA ARG A 176 -19.98 23.26 12.57
C ARG A 176 -19.76 21.94 13.31
N LYS A 177 -18.81 21.13 12.84
CA LYS A 177 -18.40 19.89 13.53
C LYS A 177 -17.82 20.14 14.92
N LYS A 178 -17.06 21.23 15.09
CA LYS A 178 -16.56 21.64 16.42
C LYS A 178 -17.68 22.06 17.35
N GLU A 179 -18.70 22.76 16.85
CA GLU A 179 -19.83 23.19 17.66
C GLU A 179 -20.72 22.00 18.05
N GLN A 180 -21.00 21.10 17.11
CA GLN A 180 -21.67 19.83 17.39
C GLN A 180 -20.88 19.00 18.42
N MET A 181 -19.56 18.91 18.29
CA MET A 181 -18.72 18.22 19.27
C MET A 181 -18.87 18.81 20.67
N LYS A 182 -19.02 20.14 20.83
CA LYS A 182 -19.27 20.75 22.15
C LYS A 182 -20.60 20.33 22.77
N GLU A 183 -21.63 20.17 21.95
CA GLU A 183 -22.93 19.67 22.37
C GLU A 183 -22.83 18.21 22.85
N PHE A 184 -22.17 17.35 22.08
CA PHE A 184 -21.97 15.94 22.45
C PHE A 184 -21.06 15.74 23.67
N LEU A 185 -20.13 16.66 23.93
CA LEU A 185 -19.34 16.68 25.18
C LEU A 185 -20.18 16.96 26.43
N GLN A 186 -21.40 17.51 26.25
CA GLN A 186 -22.37 17.75 27.31
C GLN A 186 -23.50 16.71 27.32
N HIS A 187 -23.48 15.73 26.42
CA HIS A 187 -24.49 14.68 26.34
C HIS A 187 -24.51 13.83 27.61
N ASP A 188 -25.71 13.48 28.08
CA ASP A 188 -25.89 12.82 29.38
C ASP A 188 -25.20 11.45 29.44
N GLU A 189 -25.26 10.66 28.36
CA GLU A 189 -24.52 9.39 28.25
C GLU A 189 -22.99 9.55 28.33
N VAL A 190 -22.45 10.60 27.72
CA VAL A 190 -20.99 10.88 27.78
C VAL A 190 -20.60 11.30 29.20
N LYS A 191 -21.46 12.06 29.88
CA LYS A 191 -21.26 12.42 31.30
C LYS A 191 -21.35 11.21 32.22
N GLU A 192 -22.29 10.29 31.97
CA GLU A 192 -22.42 9.05 32.73
C GLU A 192 -21.21 8.13 32.53
N MET A 193 -20.72 7.99 31.30
CA MET A 193 -19.49 7.25 31.03
C MET A 193 -18.25 7.91 31.68
N CYS A 194 -18.19 9.25 31.72
CA CYS A 194 -17.13 9.95 32.46
C CYS A 194 -17.24 9.75 33.98
N LYS A 195 -18.45 9.63 34.54
CA LYS A 195 -18.65 9.32 35.97
C LYS A 195 -18.20 7.89 36.26
N PHE A 196 -18.64 6.92 35.46
CA PHE A 196 -18.22 5.52 35.55
C PHE A 196 -16.70 5.35 35.43
N ALA A 197 -16.06 6.06 34.50
CA ALA A 197 -14.61 6.03 34.35
C ALA A 197 -13.87 6.65 35.54
N ASN A 198 -14.44 7.68 36.17
CA ASN A 198 -13.92 8.20 37.44
C ASN A 198 -14.07 7.19 38.58
N ASP A 199 -15.17 6.45 38.62
CA ASP A 199 -15.46 5.44 39.65
C ASP A 199 -14.49 4.24 39.54
N ILE A 200 -14.02 3.92 38.32
CA ILE A 200 -12.99 2.89 38.04
C ILE A 200 -11.56 3.47 38.14
N GLY A 201 -11.40 4.75 38.51
CA GLY A 201 -10.10 5.36 38.79
C GLY A 201 -9.36 5.97 37.59
N ILE A 202 -9.99 6.09 36.41
CA ILE A 202 -9.41 6.75 35.23
C ILE A 202 -9.48 8.27 35.41
N ARG A 203 -8.33 8.96 35.38
CA ARG A 203 -8.21 10.41 35.65
C ARG A 203 -7.25 11.11 34.69
N GLY A 204 -7.24 12.44 34.73
CA GLY A 204 -6.27 13.26 34.00
C GLY A 204 -6.48 13.24 32.49
N ASP A 205 -5.38 13.21 31.73
CA ASP A 205 -5.42 13.33 30.26
C ASP A 205 -6.09 12.13 29.58
N MET A 206 -6.00 10.93 30.16
CA MET A 206 -6.68 9.75 29.65
C MET A 206 -8.22 9.88 29.73
N LEU A 207 -8.76 10.44 30.81
CA LEU A 207 -10.19 10.72 30.91
C LEU A 207 -10.63 11.81 29.93
N ARG A 208 -9.77 12.82 29.70
CA ARG A 208 -10.00 13.86 28.69
C ARG A 208 -10.08 13.24 27.29
N GLU A 209 -9.17 12.35 26.94
CA GLU A 209 -9.17 11.64 25.66
C GLU A 209 -10.40 10.74 25.49
N PHE A 210 -10.79 9.97 26.51
CA PHE A 210 -11.99 9.15 26.46
C PHE A 210 -13.25 9.99 26.30
N ARG A 211 -13.35 11.12 27.01
CA ARG A 211 -14.47 12.04 26.86
C ARG A 211 -14.63 12.55 25.43
N PHE A 212 -13.53 12.87 24.75
CA PHE A 212 -13.57 13.27 23.34
C PHE A 212 -13.87 12.10 22.41
N LYS A 213 -13.41 10.89 22.72
CA LYS A 213 -13.72 9.68 21.93
C LYS A 213 -15.20 9.32 22.01
N TRP A 214 -15.78 9.30 23.20
CA TRP A 214 -17.21 9.01 23.39
C TRP A 214 -18.11 10.08 22.80
N ALA A 215 -17.75 11.36 22.93
CA ALA A 215 -18.49 12.44 22.28
C ALA A 215 -18.43 12.33 20.75
N ARG A 216 -17.31 11.89 20.19
CA ARG A 216 -17.16 11.65 18.75
C ARG A 216 -17.97 10.44 18.28
N GLU A 217 -17.90 9.34 18.99
CA GLU A 217 -18.66 8.12 18.69
C GLU A 217 -20.16 8.39 18.72
N LYS A 218 -20.64 9.17 19.72
CA LYS A 218 -22.05 9.60 19.78
C LYS A 218 -22.45 10.55 18.65
N MET A 219 -21.55 11.44 18.26
CA MET A 219 -21.77 12.32 17.10
C MET A 219 -21.90 11.49 15.81
N GLU A 220 -21.02 10.51 15.60
CA GLU A 220 -21.03 9.62 14.43
C GLU A 220 -22.27 8.71 14.41
N GLU A 221 -22.70 8.19 15.57
CA GLU A 221 -23.98 7.48 15.70
C GLU A 221 -25.15 8.39 15.29
N SER A 222 -25.22 9.61 15.81
CA SER A 222 -26.28 10.57 15.48
C SER A 222 -26.30 10.96 13.99
N GLU A 223 -25.12 11.14 13.38
CA GLU A 223 -24.98 11.37 11.94
C GLU A 223 -25.43 10.13 11.13
N GLY A 224 -25.11 8.92 11.59
CA GLY A 224 -25.57 7.67 11.01
C GLY A 224 -27.09 7.54 10.97
N TYR A 225 -27.77 7.84 12.08
CA TYR A 225 -29.23 7.85 12.12
C TYR A 225 -29.84 8.94 11.23
N LYS A 226 -29.28 10.15 11.20
CA LYS A 226 -29.74 11.23 10.31
C LYS A 226 -29.58 10.87 8.83
N ASN A 227 -28.51 10.16 8.46
CA ASN A 227 -28.29 9.71 7.08
C ASN A 227 -29.27 8.59 6.68
N LEU A 228 -29.58 7.67 7.60
CA LEU A 228 -30.62 6.65 7.39
C LEU A 228 -32.02 7.28 7.27
N GLU A 229 -32.30 8.33 8.03
CA GLU A 229 -33.55 9.08 7.97
C GLU A 229 -33.70 9.80 6.63
N LYS A 230 -32.64 10.46 6.14
CA LYS A 230 -32.61 11.04 4.79
C LYS A 230 -32.80 9.99 3.69
N LEU A 231 -32.15 8.83 3.79
CA LEU A 231 -32.33 7.74 2.84
C LEU A 231 -33.77 7.20 2.85
N ARG A 232 -34.41 7.15 4.02
CA ARG A 232 -35.82 6.77 4.15
C ARG A 232 -36.73 7.81 3.51
N ASP A 233 -36.46 9.08 3.72
CA ASP A 233 -37.25 10.16 3.16
C ASP A 233 -37.08 10.28 1.63
N GLU A 234 -35.86 10.09 1.12
CA GLU A 234 -35.58 9.98 -0.33
C GLU A 234 -36.23 8.74 -0.95
N GLN A 235 -36.26 7.60 -0.25
CA GLN A 235 -36.99 6.43 -0.72
C GLN A 235 -38.50 6.66 -0.70
N ASN A 236 -39.03 7.34 0.31
CA ASN A 236 -40.44 7.70 0.38
C ASN A 236 -40.82 8.69 -0.73
N GLU A 237 -39.98 9.68 -1.04
CA GLU A 237 -40.19 10.58 -2.19
C GLU A 237 -40.12 9.83 -3.53
N LYS A 238 -39.21 8.86 -3.67
CA LYS A 238 -39.13 7.99 -4.86
C LYS A 238 -40.36 7.08 -4.98
N LEU A 239 -40.87 6.57 -3.86
CA LEU A 239 -42.12 5.79 -3.78
C LEU A 239 -43.35 6.65 -4.08
N GLU A 240 -43.40 7.89 -3.61
CA GLU A 240 -44.46 8.85 -3.92
C GLU A 240 -44.44 9.28 -5.39
N LYS A 241 -43.25 9.47 -5.99
CA LYS A 241 -43.10 9.69 -7.44
C LYS A 241 -43.51 8.46 -8.25
N ALA A 242 -43.11 7.26 -7.83
CA ALA A 242 -43.50 6.01 -8.49
C ALA A 242 -45.02 5.76 -8.44
N LYS A 243 -45.67 6.04 -7.29
CA LYS A 243 -47.13 5.96 -7.15
C LYS A 243 -47.86 7.00 -8.02
N LYS A 244 -47.30 8.21 -8.18
CA LYS A 244 -47.84 9.19 -9.13
C LYS A 244 -47.71 8.72 -10.58
N ASP A 245 -46.58 8.13 -10.96
CA ASP A 245 -46.36 7.61 -12.32
C ASP A 245 -47.19 6.35 -12.63
N GLU A 246 -47.54 5.55 -11.62
CA GLU A 246 -48.41 4.37 -11.72
C GLU A 246 -49.89 4.77 -11.81
N SER A 247 -50.31 5.81 -11.07
CA SER A 247 -51.67 6.40 -11.16
C SER A 247 -52.00 7.02 -12.53
N VAL A 248 -50.98 7.37 -13.33
CA VAL A 248 -51.14 7.89 -14.70
C VAL A 248 -51.32 6.76 -15.72
N ARG A 249 -50.95 5.51 -15.39
CA ARG A 249 -51.04 4.35 -16.29
C ARG A 249 -52.30 3.51 -16.13
N GLU A 250 -53.02 3.59 -15.01
CA GLU A 250 -54.26 2.81 -14.78
C GLU A 250 -55.57 3.57 -15.09
N GLY A 251 -55.50 4.78 -15.63
CA GLY A 251 -56.68 5.59 -15.97
C GLY A 251 -57.30 5.33 -17.34
N VAL A 252 -57.76 4.09 -17.66
CA VAL A 252 -58.76 3.87 -18.74
C VAL A 252 -59.72 2.71 -18.41
N ALA A 253 -60.98 3.09 -18.11
CA ALA A 253 -62.26 2.32 -18.15
C ALA A 253 -62.53 1.23 -17.09
N VAL A 254 -63.72 1.03 -16.49
CA VAL A 254 -65.07 1.64 -16.56
C VAL A 254 -65.89 1.12 -15.34
N ASP A 255 -66.76 1.98 -14.80
CA ASP A 255 -68.02 1.81 -14.03
C ASP A 255 -68.16 0.86 -12.81
N GLY A 256 -68.65 1.44 -11.70
CA GLY A 256 -69.75 0.82 -10.94
C GLY A 256 -69.81 0.98 -9.42
N ILE A 257 -70.44 2.07 -8.95
CA ILE A 257 -71.33 2.20 -7.76
C ILE A 257 -70.73 2.46 -6.35
N ASP A 258 -70.87 3.75 -5.97
CA ASP A 258 -71.37 4.40 -4.73
C ASP A 258 -71.53 3.64 -3.41
N ILE A 259 -70.85 4.06 -2.31
CA ILE A 259 -71.06 5.22 -1.39
C ILE A 259 -72.01 4.91 -0.23
N THR A 260 -71.49 5.06 1.00
CA THR A 260 -72.09 5.89 2.08
C THR A 260 -70.93 6.46 2.91
N ASN A 261 -70.57 7.74 2.73
CA ASN A 261 -71.08 8.94 3.44
C ASN A 261 -70.57 9.05 4.90
N VAL A 262 -70.18 10.20 5.46
CA VAL A 262 -69.88 11.58 5.04
C VAL A 262 -69.26 12.26 6.30
N ASP A 263 -68.33 13.18 6.06
CA ASP A 263 -67.60 14.14 6.93
C ASP A 263 -68.55 15.20 7.61
N PRO A 264 -68.14 16.32 8.25
CA PRO A 264 -66.95 16.72 9.05
C PRO A 264 -67.32 17.40 10.40
N THR A 265 -66.36 17.59 11.31
CA THR A 265 -66.13 18.90 11.98
C THR A 265 -64.78 18.94 12.69
N GLU A 266 -64.11 20.07 12.50
CA GLU A 266 -62.81 20.51 13.03
C GLU A 266 -62.67 20.41 14.54
N GLU A 267 -61.49 20.02 15.03
CA GLU A 267 -60.89 20.61 16.24
C GLU A 267 -59.37 20.38 16.27
N LYS A 268 -58.61 21.48 16.41
CA LYS A 268 -57.15 21.51 16.57
C LYS A 268 -56.73 20.72 17.83
N PRO A 269 -55.66 19.89 17.81
CA PRO A 269 -55.22 19.23 19.02
C PRO A 269 -54.42 20.19 19.91
N LYS A 270 -54.95 20.41 21.11
CA LYS A 270 -54.22 20.87 22.30
C LYS A 270 -53.07 19.91 22.62
N ALA A 271 -51.97 20.48 23.11
CA ALA A 271 -50.88 19.77 23.74
C ALA A 271 -51.40 18.75 24.78
N VAL A 272 -51.06 17.48 24.57
CA VAL A 272 -51.16 16.42 25.58
C VAL A 272 -49.74 15.91 25.78
N SER A 273 -49.22 16.17 26.98
CA SER A 273 -47.98 15.59 27.48
C SER A 273 -48.03 14.06 27.37
N LEU A 274 -46.97 13.46 26.83
CA LEU A 274 -46.77 12.02 26.80
C LEU A 274 -46.74 11.44 28.23
N PRO A 275 -47.27 10.23 28.46
CA PRO A 275 -47.31 9.62 29.78
C PRO A 275 -45.91 9.28 30.30
N GLU A 276 -45.70 9.43 31.61
CA GLU A 276 -44.46 9.01 32.29
C GLU A 276 -44.15 7.52 32.01
N ARG A 277 -42.96 7.26 31.47
CA ARG A 277 -42.44 5.91 31.27
C ARG A 277 -42.23 5.23 32.63
N ARG A 278 -43.06 4.23 32.95
CA ARG A 278 -42.71 3.18 33.92
C ARG A 278 -42.24 1.95 33.17
N GLY A 279 -40.92 1.81 33.04
CA GLY A 279 -40.27 0.63 32.51
C GLY A 279 -38.76 0.73 32.72
N LYS A 280 -38.16 -0.26 33.40
CA LYS A 280 -36.70 -0.32 33.60
C LYS A 280 -36.03 -0.44 32.23
N ILE A 281 -35.11 0.48 31.95
CA ILE A 281 -34.33 0.52 30.71
C ILE A 281 -33.57 -0.80 30.60
N LYS A 282 -33.65 -1.45 29.43
CA LYS A 282 -32.88 -2.65 29.09
C LYS A 282 -31.70 -2.27 28.21
N TYR A 283 -30.53 -2.08 28.81
CA TYR A 283 -29.27 -1.88 28.09
C TYR A 283 -28.75 -3.23 27.59
N LYS A 284 -28.54 -3.38 26.27
CA LYS A 284 -27.81 -4.51 25.69
C LYS A 284 -26.51 -4.04 25.08
N LEU A 285 -25.38 -4.54 25.56
CA LEU A 285 -24.07 -4.35 24.93
C LEU A 285 -23.57 -5.74 24.50
N TYR A 286 -23.23 -5.90 23.21
CA TYR A 286 -22.83 -7.20 22.62
C TYR A 286 -23.81 -8.36 22.89
N GLY A 287 -25.12 -8.08 22.92
CA GLY A 287 -26.17 -9.08 23.11
C GLY A 287 -26.49 -9.44 24.57
N VAL A 288 -25.78 -8.87 25.54
CA VAL A 288 -25.95 -9.15 26.98
C VAL A 288 -26.80 -8.06 27.65
N ASP A 289 -27.89 -8.44 28.34
CA ASP A 289 -28.83 -7.52 29.03
C ASP A 289 -28.22 -7.06 30.38
N LEU A 290 -27.70 -5.84 30.39
CA LEU A 290 -27.02 -5.18 31.52
C LEU A 290 -27.99 -4.63 32.59
N SER A 291 -29.29 -4.87 32.41
CA SER A 291 -30.34 -4.31 33.28
C SER A 291 -30.83 -5.31 34.33
N ASP A 292 -30.21 -6.49 34.32
CA ASP A 292 -30.40 -7.52 35.31
C ASP A 292 -29.74 -7.10 36.65
N PRO A 293 -30.47 -7.11 37.78
CA PRO A 293 -29.89 -6.87 39.10
C PRO A 293 -28.74 -7.82 39.46
N GLN A 294 -28.55 -8.93 38.74
CA GLN A 294 -27.36 -9.77 38.84
C GLN A 294 -26.06 -9.02 38.52
N TRP A 295 -26.09 -7.98 37.68
CA TRP A 295 -24.90 -7.17 37.38
C TRP A 295 -24.47 -6.29 38.55
N ALA A 296 -25.40 -5.87 39.42
CA ALA A 296 -25.04 -5.19 40.66
C ALA A 296 -24.30 -6.16 41.59
N VAL A 297 -24.72 -7.42 41.66
CA VAL A 297 -24.01 -8.47 42.41
C VAL A 297 -22.65 -8.78 41.78
N VAL A 298 -22.55 -8.82 40.46
CA VAL A 298 -21.27 -9.00 39.74
C VAL A 298 -20.34 -7.80 39.97
N ALA A 299 -20.86 -6.57 39.98
CA ALA A 299 -20.11 -5.35 40.27
C ALA A 299 -19.65 -5.29 41.73
N ASP A 300 -20.49 -5.69 42.69
CA ASP A 300 -20.12 -5.81 44.09
C ASP A 300 -19.07 -6.92 44.29
N ASN A 301 -19.21 -8.06 43.60
CA ASN A 301 -18.21 -9.13 43.60
C ASN A 301 -16.91 -8.69 42.91
N LEU A 302 -16.96 -7.87 41.86
CA LEU A 302 -15.81 -7.26 41.20
C LEU A 302 -15.13 -6.24 42.10
N HIS A 303 -15.90 -5.42 42.82
CA HIS A 303 -15.38 -4.43 43.75
C HIS A 303 -14.75 -5.09 44.99
N GLU A 304 -15.33 -6.18 45.49
CA GLU A 304 -14.72 -7.02 46.54
C GLU A 304 -13.52 -7.81 46.01
N ALA A 305 -13.53 -8.27 44.76
CA ALA A 305 -12.36 -8.88 44.10
C ALA A 305 -11.25 -7.86 43.81
N GLU A 306 -11.58 -6.62 43.46
CA GLU A 306 -10.62 -5.52 43.23
C GLU A 306 -10.03 -4.99 44.53
N LYS A 307 -10.80 -4.98 45.65
CA LYS A 307 -10.24 -4.72 46.99
C LYS A 307 -9.19 -5.76 47.41
N LEU A 308 -9.21 -6.96 46.84
CA LEU A 308 -8.18 -7.99 47.00
C LEU A 308 -7.02 -7.82 45.99
N ILE A 309 -7.18 -7.02 44.94
CA ILE A 309 -6.18 -6.76 43.89
C ILE A 309 -5.73 -5.29 43.95
N THR A 310 -5.09 -4.90 45.05
CA THR A 310 -4.08 -3.84 44.94
C THR A 310 -2.89 -4.44 44.20
N PRO A 311 -2.39 -3.85 43.09
CA PRO A 311 -1.16 -4.33 42.47
C PRO A 311 -0.02 -4.14 43.47
N GLU A 312 0.34 -5.21 44.16
CA GLU A 312 1.49 -5.23 45.04
C GLU A 312 2.72 -4.90 44.17
N GLY A 313 3.41 -3.80 44.51
CA GLY A 313 4.67 -3.47 43.88
C GLY A 313 5.70 -4.59 44.13
N PRO A 314 6.74 -4.72 43.28
CA PRO A 314 7.74 -5.77 43.46
C PRO A 314 8.36 -5.69 44.86
N LYS A 315 8.51 -6.84 45.51
CA LYS A 315 9.08 -6.94 46.85
C LYS A 315 10.54 -6.44 46.83
N PRO A 316 10.97 -5.64 47.82
CA PRO A 316 12.32 -5.09 47.82
C PRO A 316 13.37 -6.21 47.98
N ILE A 317 14.15 -6.43 46.93
CA ILE A 317 15.23 -7.43 46.90
C ILE A 317 16.37 -6.97 47.82
N THR A 318 16.43 -7.51 49.04
CA THR A 318 17.45 -7.14 50.04
C THR A 318 18.19 -8.36 50.61
N GLY A 319 19.41 -8.14 51.13
CA GLY A 319 20.20 -9.17 51.82
C GLY A 319 20.60 -10.37 50.95
N LYS A 320 20.30 -11.59 51.42
CA LYS A 320 20.64 -12.85 50.73
C LYS A 320 19.91 -13.02 49.40
N CYS A 321 18.68 -12.53 49.28
CA CYS A 321 17.92 -12.57 48.03
C CYS A 321 18.62 -11.78 46.92
N LYS A 322 19.25 -10.64 47.24
CA LYS A 322 20.03 -9.86 46.26
C LYS A 322 21.22 -10.64 45.73
N LEU A 323 21.96 -11.32 46.62
CA LEU A 323 23.08 -12.16 46.22
C LEU A 323 22.64 -13.33 45.32
N VAL A 324 21.48 -13.94 45.60
CA VAL A 324 20.92 -15.01 44.76
C VAL A 324 20.46 -14.45 43.42
N THR A 325 19.77 -13.30 43.38
CA THR A 325 19.39 -12.63 42.13
C THR A 325 20.60 -12.26 41.29
N ASP A 326 21.65 -11.70 41.89
CA ASP A 326 22.87 -11.32 41.17
C ASP A 326 23.63 -12.56 40.66
N LYS A 327 23.58 -13.68 41.40
CA LYS A 327 24.08 -14.98 40.93
C LYS A 327 23.28 -15.50 39.73
N ILE A 328 21.95 -15.48 39.80
CA ILE A 328 21.07 -15.87 38.68
C ILE A 328 21.39 -15.05 37.43
N LEU A 329 21.58 -13.73 37.59
CA LEU A 329 21.94 -12.84 36.47
C LEU A 329 23.38 -13.02 35.95
N SER A 330 24.22 -13.79 36.65
CA SER A 330 25.60 -14.10 36.26
C SER A 330 25.79 -15.51 35.72
N LEU A 331 24.72 -16.31 35.65
CA LEU A 331 24.77 -17.68 35.14
C LEU A 331 25.11 -17.71 33.65
N THR A 332 25.76 -18.81 33.25
CA THR A 332 26.04 -19.12 31.85
C THR A 332 25.07 -20.17 31.31
N GLU A 333 25.05 -20.38 30.00
CA GLU A 333 24.08 -21.25 29.30
C GLU A 333 24.09 -22.71 29.80
N GLU A 334 25.26 -23.20 30.21
CA GLU A 334 25.47 -24.58 30.69
C GLU A 334 24.99 -24.78 32.13
N ASP A 335 24.90 -23.71 32.92
CA ASP A 335 24.53 -23.80 34.33
C ASP A 335 23.02 -24.08 34.48
N ASP A 336 22.66 -24.97 35.41
CA ASP A 336 21.26 -25.23 35.75
C ASP A 336 20.73 -24.13 36.69
N PRO A 337 19.79 -23.28 36.25
CA PRO A 337 19.24 -22.23 37.11
C PRO A 337 18.27 -22.79 38.17
N SER A 338 17.85 -24.06 38.09
CA SER A 338 16.77 -24.64 38.91
C SER A 338 17.03 -24.54 40.42
N GLU A 339 18.25 -24.85 40.88
CA GLU A 339 18.60 -24.76 42.31
C GLU A 339 18.59 -23.32 42.83
N LEU A 340 19.12 -22.39 42.04
CA LEU A 340 19.16 -20.97 42.40
C LEU A 340 17.77 -20.33 42.36
N LEU A 341 16.92 -20.75 41.41
CA LEU A 341 15.53 -20.35 41.35
C LEU A 341 14.74 -20.91 42.54
N ALA A 342 14.95 -22.16 42.94
CA ALA A 342 14.33 -22.72 44.13
C ALA A 342 14.73 -21.95 45.40
N GLY A 343 16.03 -21.68 45.57
CA GLY A 343 16.52 -20.84 46.68
C GLY A 343 16.01 -19.39 46.63
N TRP A 344 15.79 -18.85 45.43
CA TRP A 344 15.18 -17.53 45.25
C TRP A 344 13.70 -17.52 45.65
N VAL A 345 12.96 -18.58 45.28
CA VAL A 345 11.56 -18.78 45.66
C VAL A 345 11.40 -18.89 47.17
N GLU A 346 12.24 -19.71 47.83
CA GLU A 346 12.22 -19.87 49.29
C GLU A 346 12.54 -18.57 50.05
N LEU A 347 13.40 -17.72 49.49
CA LEU A 347 13.83 -16.49 50.16
C LEU A 347 12.87 -15.31 49.96
N LEU A 348 12.24 -15.20 48.79
CA LEU A 348 11.44 -14.03 48.41
C LEU A 348 9.92 -14.28 48.51
N GLU A 349 9.49 -15.55 48.38
CA GLU A 349 8.10 -15.92 48.12
C GLU A 349 7.50 -15.05 47.00
N PRO A 350 8.07 -15.16 45.78
CA PRO A 350 7.87 -14.18 44.73
C PRO A 350 6.42 -14.13 44.24
N SER A 351 5.88 -12.92 44.15
CA SER A 351 4.65 -12.66 43.42
C SER A 351 4.91 -12.72 41.91
N ARG A 352 3.84 -12.76 41.10
CA ARG A 352 3.95 -12.68 39.64
C ARG A 352 4.71 -11.44 39.15
N VAL A 353 4.60 -10.31 39.85
CA VAL A 353 5.30 -9.06 39.51
C VAL A 353 6.82 -9.20 39.69
N ASP A 354 7.24 -9.93 40.72
CA ASP A 354 8.67 -10.19 40.99
C ASP A 354 9.30 -11.05 39.89
N TRP A 355 8.56 -12.06 39.41
CA TRP A 355 8.99 -12.90 38.29
C TRP A 355 9.14 -12.13 36.99
N LEU A 356 8.17 -11.27 36.66
CA LEU A 356 8.23 -10.42 35.47
C LEU A 356 9.41 -9.45 35.54
N THR A 357 9.68 -8.88 36.72
CA THR A 357 10.82 -7.98 36.94
C THR A 357 12.16 -8.72 36.76
N LEU A 358 12.27 -9.97 37.22
CA LEU A 358 13.45 -10.80 36.99
C LEU A 358 13.64 -11.11 35.50
N LEU A 359 12.57 -11.46 34.79
CA LEU A 359 12.58 -11.74 33.36
C LEU A 359 12.98 -10.51 32.54
N ASP A 360 12.47 -9.32 32.86
CA ASP A 360 12.85 -8.08 32.18
C ASP A 360 14.35 -7.77 32.39
N ARG A 361 14.87 -7.94 33.62
CA ARG A 361 16.31 -7.79 33.92
C ARG A 361 17.18 -8.81 33.18
N LEU A 362 16.70 -10.04 32.99
CA LEU A 362 17.39 -11.07 32.22
C LEU A 362 17.39 -10.75 30.73
N LYS A 363 16.25 -10.30 30.20
CA LYS A 363 16.09 -9.95 28.78
C LYS A 363 17.03 -8.83 28.35
N GLU A 364 17.31 -7.87 29.23
CA GLU A 364 18.27 -6.78 28.97
C GLU A 364 19.74 -7.24 28.96
N ARG A 365 20.07 -8.38 29.59
CA ARG A 365 21.46 -8.85 29.76
C ARG A 365 21.82 -10.03 28.88
N ASP A 366 21.00 -11.07 28.90
CA ASP A 366 21.24 -12.31 28.18
C ASP A 366 19.92 -12.90 27.68
N ALA A 367 19.73 -12.83 26.36
CA ALA A 367 18.55 -13.37 25.71
C ALA A 367 18.43 -14.88 25.91
N ARG A 368 19.53 -15.65 25.85
CA ARG A 368 19.49 -17.12 25.93
C ARG A 368 19.09 -17.58 27.32
N LEU A 369 19.68 -16.98 28.35
CA LEU A 369 19.31 -17.26 29.73
C LEU A 369 17.85 -16.84 30.01
N TYR A 370 17.40 -15.72 29.43
CA TYR A 370 16.00 -15.32 29.46
C TYR A 370 15.07 -16.43 28.92
N PHE A 371 15.36 -17.02 27.75
CA PHE A 371 14.52 -18.10 27.21
C PHE A 371 14.51 -19.34 28.11
N LYS A 372 15.67 -19.76 28.62
CA LYS A 372 15.79 -20.91 29.52
C LYS A 372 14.95 -20.73 30.80
N ILE A 373 15.09 -19.57 31.45
CA ILE A 373 14.36 -19.25 32.69
C ILE A 373 12.86 -19.03 32.41
N ALA A 374 12.50 -18.34 31.32
CA ALA A 374 11.10 -18.15 30.94
C ALA A 374 10.39 -19.48 30.64
N GLU A 375 11.05 -20.42 29.97
CA GLU A 375 10.48 -21.74 29.69
C GLU A 375 10.31 -22.58 30.98
N LEU A 376 11.24 -22.49 31.94
CA LEU A 376 11.08 -23.10 33.26
C LEU A 376 9.91 -22.50 34.03
N LEU A 377 9.76 -21.16 34.00
CA LEU A 377 8.65 -20.46 34.66
C LEU A 377 7.28 -20.90 34.15
N LEU A 378 7.13 -21.14 32.85
CA LEU A 378 5.90 -21.69 32.29
C LEU A 378 5.56 -23.08 32.84
N SER A 379 6.50 -23.80 33.44
CA SER A 379 6.30 -25.12 34.05
C SER A 379 6.07 -25.06 35.56
N MET A 380 6.35 -23.92 36.21
CA MET A 380 6.18 -23.75 37.66
C MET A 380 4.71 -23.52 38.04
N GLU A 381 4.23 -24.21 39.07
CA GLU A 381 2.84 -24.06 39.56
C GLU A 381 2.59 -22.68 40.17
N TYR A 382 3.55 -22.14 40.92
CA TYR A 382 3.44 -20.84 41.62
C TYR A 382 3.33 -19.62 40.69
N PHE A 383 3.76 -19.73 39.42
CA PHE A 383 3.72 -18.60 38.47
C PHE A 383 2.35 -18.41 37.82
N GLU A 384 1.52 -19.46 37.80
CA GLU A 384 0.20 -19.50 37.16
C GLU A 384 0.22 -18.86 35.75
N PRO A 385 0.94 -19.49 34.78
CA PRO A 385 1.13 -18.91 33.46
C PRO A 385 -0.20 -18.72 32.73
N ASN A 386 -0.38 -17.55 32.12
CA ASN A 386 -1.55 -17.23 31.31
C ASN A 386 -1.23 -17.14 29.81
N ILE A 387 -2.25 -16.96 28.99
CA ILE A 387 -2.15 -16.86 27.51
C ILE A 387 -1.06 -15.85 27.09
N ARG A 388 -0.96 -14.70 27.78
CA ARG A 388 -0.02 -13.63 27.44
C ARG A 388 1.43 -14.05 27.68
N ASP A 389 1.71 -14.90 28.67
CA ASP A 389 3.07 -15.37 28.95
C ASP A 389 3.57 -16.30 27.84
N TYR A 390 2.73 -17.25 27.42
CA TYR A 390 3.01 -18.11 26.28
C TYR A 390 3.16 -17.30 25.00
N CYS A 391 2.23 -16.39 24.71
CA CYS A 391 2.25 -15.54 23.53
C CYS A 391 3.55 -14.71 23.44
N LYS A 392 3.99 -14.09 24.55
CA LYS A 392 5.25 -13.33 24.59
C LYS A 392 6.48 -14.18 24.29
N LEU A 393 6.53 -15.41 24.82
CA LEU A 393 7.66 -16.30 24.61
C LEU A 393 7.69 -16.83 23.16
N ILE A 394 6.51 -17.17 22.61
CA ILE A 394 6.35 -17.55 21.20
C ILE A 394 6.77 -16.40 20.27
N ASP A 395 6.33 -15.16 20.54
CA ASP A 395 6.75 -13.96 19.79
C ASP A 395 8.26 -13.73 19.85
N ALA A 396 8.87 -13.90 21.03
CA ALA A 396 10.30 -13.75 21.20
C ALA A 396 11.09 -14.80 20.39
N HIS A 397 10.69 -16.07 20.41
CA HIS A 397 11.29 -17.11 19.55
C HIS A 397 11.04 -16.86 18.06
N ALA A 398 9.84 -16.42 17.68
CA ALA A 398 9.48 -16.09 16.31
C ALA A 398 10.33 -14.96 15.73
N LYS A 399 10.59 -13.91 16.51
CA LYS A 399 11.45 -12.79 16.12
C LYS A 399 12.88 -13.23 15.83
N GLU A 400 13.40 -14.18 16.61
CA GLU A 400 14.72 -14.79 16.42
C GLU A 400 14.74 -15.93 15.38
N ASN A 401 13.61 -16.18 14.70
CA ASN A 401 13.47 -17.24 13.69
C ASN A 401 13.73 -18.65 14.24
N ARG A 402 13.48 -18.87 15.54
CA ARG A 402 13.60 -20.17 16.21
C ARG A 402 12.25 -20.89 16.23
N VAL A 403 11.88 -21.41 15.05
CA VAL A 403 10.58 -22.04 14.79
C VAL A 403 10.34 -23.25 15.72
N ASP A 404 11.32 -24.14 15.85
CA ASP A 404 11.19 -25.35 16.67
C ASP A 404 10.97 -25.03 18.16
N ASP A 405 11.64 -23.99 18.67
CA ASP A 405 11.42 -23.52 20.04
C ASP A 405 10.01 -22.95 20.21
N ALA A 406 9.55 -22.12 19.28
CA ALA A 406 8.20 -21.56 19.31
C ALA A 406 7.12 -22.65 19.25
N GLU A 407 7.30 -23.68 18.41
CA GLU A 407 6.40 -24.84 18.34
C GLU A 407 6.39 -25.66 19.64
N ARG A 408 7.55 -25.82 20.29
CA ARG A 408 7.63 -26.48 21.61
C ARG A 408 6.81 -25.72 22.65
N ILE A 409 6.92 -24.40 22.69
CA ILE A 409 6.14 -23.56 23.62
C ILE A 409 4.64 -23.62 23.30
N LEU A 410 4.26 -23.59 22.01
CA LEU A 410 2.87 -23.76 21.57
C LEU A 410 2.29 -25.11 22.00
N THR A 411 3.09 -26.19 21.88
CA THR A 411 2.68 -27.53 22.31
C THR A 411 2.45 -27.57 23.83
N LYS A 412 3.33 -26.93 24.61
CA LYS A 412 3.16 -26.79 26.06
C LYS A 412 1.91 -25.98 26.44
N MET A 413 1.63 -24.91 25.71
CA MET A 413 0.42 -24.09 25.89
C MET A 413 -0.84 -24.94 25.71
N ASN A 414 -0.92 -25.69 24.61
CA ASN A 414 -2.04 -26.58 24.31
C ASN A 414 -2.16 -27.73 25.33
N ALA A 415 -1.04 -28.31 25.78
CA ALA A 415 -1.03 -29.39 26.78
C ALA A 415 -1.57 -28.94 28.15
N LYS A 416 -1.46 -27.64 28.48
CA LYS A 416 -2.10 -27.05 29.67
C LYS A 416 -3.58 -26.67 29.45
N GLY A 417 -4.15 -26.98 28.29
CA GLY A 417 -5.51 -26.61 27.93
C GLY A 417 -5.71 -25.12 27.68
N ILE A 418 -4.63 -24.38 27.42
CA ILE A 418 -4.69 -22.95 27.09
C ILE A 418 -4.72 -22.84 25.57
N GLU A 419 -5.82 -22.34 25.00
CA GLU A 419 -5.95 -22.19 23.55
C GLU A 419 -5.24 -20.92 23.04
N PRO A 420 -4.58 -20.97 21.85
CA PRO A 420 -3.97 -19.82 21.22
C PRO A 420 -4.99 -18.71 20.93
N ASP A 421 -4.68 -17.50 21.39
CA ASP A 421 -5.46 -16.32 21.05
C ASP A 421 -5.10 -15.76 19.68
N ILE A 422 -5.84 -14.73 19.26
CA ILE A 422 -5.68 -14.02 17.97
C ILE A 422 -4.22 -13.56 17.79
N LEU A 423 -3.64 -12.97 18.84
CA LEU A 423 -2.29 -12.44 18.78
C LEU A 423 -1.28 -13.57 18.54
N THR A 424 -1.43 -14.69 19.25
CA THR A 424 -0.61 -15.89 19.07
C THR A 424 -0.75 -16.43 17.64
N LEU A 425 -1.97 -16.57 17.12
CA LEU A 425 -2.20 -17.03 15.75
C LEU A 425 -1.57 -16.11 14.69
N MET A 426 -1.66 -14.78 14.87
CA MET A 426 -1.00 -13.82 13.97
C MET A 426 0.53 -13.96 13.99
N ILE A 427 1.12 -14.15 15.19
CA ILE A 427 2.56 -14.42 15.33
C ILE A 427 2.94 -15.70 14.59
N LEU A 428 2.15 -16.77 14.73
CA LEU A 428 2.39 -18.04 14.04
C LEU A 428 2.34 -17.86 12.52
N VAL A 429 1.35 -17.14 11.98
CA VAL A 429 1.27 -16.83 10.53
C VAL A 429 2.54 -16.13 10.06
N TYR A 430 2.99 -15.07 10.75
CA TYR A 430 4.20 -14.34 10.39
C TYR A 430 5.45 -15.23 10.45
N MET A 431 5.59 -15.98 11.53
CA MET A 431 6.74 -16.85 11.79
C MET A 431 6.86 -17.95 10.73
N TYR A 432 5.78 -18.70 10.47
CA TYR A 432 5.78 -19.76 9.47
C TYR A 432 5.97 -19.21 8.05
N SER A 433 5.38 -18.04 7.75
CA SER A 433 5.58 -17.37 6.45
C SER A 433 7.04 -16.99 6.23
N LYS A 434 7.71 -16.44 7.26
CA LYS A 434 9.13 -16.08 7.23
C LYS A 434 10.03 -17.31 7.12
N ALA A 435 9.66 -18.42 7.75
CA ALA A 435 10.37 -19.69 7.67
C ALA A 435 10.14 -20.44 6.34
N GLY A 436 9.21 -19.98 5.50
CA GLY A 436 8.84 -20.65 4.25
C GLY A 436 8.00 -21.92 4.44
N ASN A 437 7.43 -22.13 5.63
CA ASN A 437 6.60 -23.30 5.93
C ASN A 437 5.14 -23.00 5.57
N LEU A 438 4.78 -23.24 4.31
CA LEU A 438 3.46 -22.91 3.76
C LEU A 438 2.31 -23.62 4.49
N ASP A 439 2.45 -24.91 4.79
CA ASP A 439 1.37 -25.72 5.35
C ASP A 439 0.98 -25.24 6.75
N ARG A 440 1.97 -25.02 7.62
CA ARG A 440 1.76 -24.48 8.98
C ARG A 440 1.25 -23.04 8.94
N ALA A 441 1.75 -22.21 8.02
CA ALA A 441 1.27 -20.84 7.84
C ALA A 441 -0.22 -20.81 7.46
N LYS A 442 -0.63 -21.70 6.54
CA LYS A 442 -2.02 -21.86 6.12
C LYS A 442 -2.92 -22.32 7.26
N GLU A 443 -2.48 -23.31 8.03
CA GLU A 443 -3.22 -23.78 9.21
C GLU A 443 -3.47 -22.64 10.22
N ALA A 444 -2.42 -21.90 10.59
CA ALA A 444 -2.55 -20.76 11.50
C ALA A 444 -3.47 -19.66 10.95
N PHE A 445 -3.40 -19.41 9.63
CA PHE A 445 -4.23 -18.39 8.97
C PHE A 445 -5.70 -18.78 8.89
N GLU A 446 -6.01 -20.05 8.57
CA GLU A 446 -7.40 -20.54 8.57
C GLU A 446 -7.96 -20.63 9.99
N ASN A 447 -7.15 -20.99 10.99
CA ASN A 447 -7.57 -20.93 12.39
C ASN A 447 -7.96 -19.50 12.80
N LEU A 448 -7.16 -18.50 12.44
CA LEU A 448 -7.46 -17.08 12.66
C LEU A 448 -8.82 -16.68 12.05
N ARG A 449 -9.11 -17.14 10.83
CA ARG A 449 -10.38 -16.87 10.13
C ARG A 449 -11.56 -17.61 10.74
N SER A 450 -11.36 -18.86 11.15
CA SER A 450 -12.41 -19.71 11.73
C SER A 450 -12.96 -19.15 13.04
N LEU A 451 -12.12 -18.42 13.78
CA LEU A 451 -12.50 -17.70 15.00
C LEU A 451 -13.25 -16.38 14.71
N GLY A 452 -13.52 -16.05 13.44
CA GLY A 452 -14.27 -14.86 13.03
C GLY A 452 -13.44 -13.59 12.92
N PHE A 453 -12.11 -13.67 13.06
CA PHE A 453 -11.23 -12.50 12.98
C PHE A 453 -10.83 -12.18 11.55
N VAL A 454 -10.75 -10.88 11.25
CA VAL A 454 -10.25 -10.38 9.98
C VAL A 454 -8.73 -10.25 10.08
N PRO A 455 -7.95 -11.00 9.28
CA PRO A 455 -6.50 -10.85 9.27
C PRO A 455 -6.13 -9.42 8.88
N ASP A 456 -5.08 -8.88 9.51
CA ASP A 456 -4.59 -7.55 9.17
C ASP A 456 -3.77 -7.54 7.88
N MET A 457 -3.41 -6.34 7.43
CA MET A 457 -2.58 -6.14 6.24
C MET A 457 -1.27 -6.96 6.28
N LYS A 458 -0.64 -7.09 7.46
CA LYS A 458 0.64 -7.81 7.61
C LYS A 458 0.44 -9.32 7.48
N ALA A 459 -0.63 -9.88 8.04
CA ALA A 459 -0.98 -11.29 7.92
C ALA A 459 -1.26 -11.65 6.45
N TYR A 460 -2.07 -10.85 5.74
CA TYR A 460 -2.30 -11.03 4.30
C TYR A 460 -1.00 -10.95 3.50
N SER A 461 -0.19 -9.91 3.72
CA SER A 461 1.08 -9.73 3.01
C SER A 461 2.03 -10.93 3.23
N SER A 462 2.12 -11.42 4.47
CA SER A 462 2.96 -12.57 4.81
C SER A 462 2.48 -13.84 4.10
N MET A 463 1.17 -14.09 4.11
CA MET A 463 0.57 -15.25 3.43
C MET A 463 0.76 -15.18 1.90
N ILE A 464 0.54 -14.01 1.29
CA ILE A 464 0.76 -13.81 -0.14
C ILE A 464 2.22 -14.11 -0.51
N MET A 465 3.18 -13.60 0.27
CA MET A 465 4.60 -13.84 0.02
C MET A 465 5.00 -15.32 0.17
N VAL A 466 4.48 -16.05 1.17
CA VAL A 466 4.79 -17.48 1.30
C VAL A 466 4.19 -18.31 0.16
N TYR A 467 3.00 -17.97 -0.34
CA TYR A 467 2.44 -18.62 -1.55
C TYR A 467 3.28 -18.33 -2.80
N ILE A 468 3.77 -17.09 -2.97
CA ILE A 468 4.68 -16.72 -4.07
C ILE A 468 5.97 -17.54 -4.00
N ASN A 469 6.62 -17.56 -2.84
CA ASN A 469 7.88 -18.28 -2.63
C ASN A 469 7.73 -19.80 -2.77
N SER A 470 6.53 -20.32 -2.53
CA SER A 470 6.20 -21.75 -2.71
C SER A 470 5.80 -22.10 -4.15
N GLY A 471 5.96 -21.19 -5.12
CA GLY A 471 5.63 -21.40 -6.53
C GLY A 471 4.13 -21.45 -6.82
N GLN A 472 3.30 -20.86 -5.96
CA GLN A 472 1.84 -20.91 -6.01
C GLN A 472 1.19 -19.51 -6.18
N PRO A 473 1.56 -18.72 -7.21
CA PRO A 473 1.09 -17.34 -7.35
C PRO A 473 -0.41 -17.18 -7.61
N LYS A 474 -1.11 -18.23 -8.08
CA LYS A 474 -2.58 -18.22 -8.25
C LYS A 474 -3.31 -18.11 -6.91
N PHE A 475 -2.85 -18.81 -5.88
CA PHE A 475 -3.42 -18.71 -4.54
C PHE A 475 -3.07 -17.36 -3.89
N ALA A 476 -1.85 -16.87 -4.14
CA ALA A 476 -1.45 -15.52 -3.73
C ALA A 476 -2.32 -14.43 -4.38
N GLU A 477 -2.64 -14.53 -5.68
CA GLU A 477 -3.56 -13.63 -6.39
C GLU A 477 -4.97 -13.68 -5.76
N SER A 478 -5.46 -14.89 -5.40
CA SER A 478 -6.75 -15.04 -4.73
C SER A 478 -6.79 -14.33 -3.36
N LEU A 479 -5.72 -14.43 -2.57
CA LEU A 479 -5.62 -13.73 -1.29
C LEU A 479 -5.50 -12.22 -1.44
N MET A 480 -4.79 -11.74 -2.47
CA MET A 480 -4.75 -10.31 -2.79
C MET A 480 -6.14 -9.77 -3.13
N ARG A 481 -6.93 -10.51 -3.92
CA ARG A 481 -8.32 -10.13 -4.21
C ARG A 481 -9.21 -10.17 -2.97
N GLU A 482 -9.04 -11.17 -2.10
CA GLU A 482 -9.76 -11.20 -0.81
C GLU A 482 -9.41 -9.97 0.05
N MET A 483 -8.13 -9.59 0.10
CA MET A 483 -7.65 -8.40 0.78
C MET A 483 -8.35 -7.13 0.26
N GLU A 484 -8.47 -6.97 -1.07
CA GLU A 484 -9.20 -5.88 -1.71
C GLU A 484 -10.70 -5.88 -1.37
N THR A 485 -11.37 -7.05 -1.38
CA THR A 485 -12.81 -7.15 -1.03
C THR A 485 -13.14 -6.80 0.41
N ARG A 486 -12.12 -6.73 1.28
CA ARG A 486 -12.23 -6.34 2.69
C ARG A 486 -11.76 -4.90 2.92
N ASP A 487 -11.65 -4.10 1.85
CA ASP A 487 -11.17 -2.72 1.87
C ASP A 487 -9.74 -2.54 2.42
N ILE A 488 -8.93 -3.61 2.40
CA ILE A 488 -7.51 -3.56 2.74
C ILE A 488 -6.73 -3.41 1.44
N LYS A 489 -6.08 -2.25 1.23
CA LYS A 489 -5.37 -1.96 -0.03
C LYS A 489 -4.06 -2.76 -0.12
N PRO A 490 -3.85 -3.60 -1.16
CA PRO A 490 -2.55 -4.21 -1.41
C PRO A 490 -1.49 -3.14 -1.71
N THR A 491 -0.24 -3.40 -1.31
CA THR A 491 0.86 -2.48 -1.61
C THR A 491 1.43 -2.71 -2.99
N LYS A 492 2.17 -1.72 -3.52
CA LYS A 492 2.90 -1.86 -4.79
C LYS A 492 3.83 -3.08 -4.78
N GLU A 493 4.46 -3.37 -3.64
CA GLU A 493 5.36 -4.52 -3.48
C GLU A 493 4.63 -5.86 -3.71
N ILE A 494 3.38 -5.98 -3.26
CA ILE A 494 2.56 -7.19 -3.48
C ILE A 494 2.28 -7.39 -4.98
N TYR A 495 1.83 -6.34 -5.67
CA TYR A 495 1.58 -6.42 -7.12
C TYR A 495 2.85 -6.79 -7.90
N LEU A 496 3.99 -6.16 -7.59
CA LEU A 496 5.26 -6.48 -8.24
C LEU A 496 5.73 -7.90 -7.94
N ALA A 497 5.57 -8.37 -6.70
CA ALA A 497 5.95 -9.74 -6.33
C ALA A 497 5.11 -10.77 -7.08
N LEU A 498 3.78 -10.55 -7.18
CA LEU A 498 2.89 -11.41 -7.98
C LEU A 498 3.23 -11.37 -9.47
N LEU A 499 3.43 -10.18 -10.02
CA LEU A 499 3.78 -9.99 -11.43
C LEU A 499 5.09 -10.71 -11.77
N LYS A 500 6.10 -10.59 -10.90
CA LYS A 500 7.36 -11.30 -11.02
C LYS A 500 7.17 -12.82 -10.97
N ALA A 501 6.40 -13.32 -10.00
CA ALA A 501 6.13 -14.74 -9.88
C ALA A 501 5.39 -15.33 -11.10
N PHE A 502 4.39 -14.63 -11.62
CA PHE A 502 3.71 -15.04 -12.86
C PHE A 502 4.63 -14.96 -14.08
N SER A 503 5.52 -13.96 -14.14
CA SER A 503 6.50 -13.79 -15.21
C SER A 503 7.52 -14.92 -15.26
N GLU A 504 8.10 -15.29 -14.12
CA GLU A 504 9.07 -16.39 -14.01
C GLU A 504 8.48 -17.74 -14.44
N LEU A 505 7.18 -17.95 -14.20
CA LEU A 505 6.45 -19.15 -14.62
C LEU A 505 5.87 -19.07 -16.05
N GLY A 506 6.00 -17.93 -16.74
CA GLY A 506 5.40 -17.72 -18.07
C GLY A 506 3.86 -17.74 -18.10
N LEU A 507 3.21 -17.48 -16.96
CA LEU A 507 1.76 -17.46 -16.82
C LEU A 507 1.20 -16.08 -17.22
N VAL A 508 1.11 -15.84 -18.53
CA VAL A 508 0.75 -14.54 -19.12
C VAL A 508 -0.61 -14.00 -18.66
N ASP A 509 -1.62 -14.86 -18.48
CA ASP A 509 -2.94 -14.41 -18.05
C ASP A 509 -2.91 -13.79 -16.64
N GLY A 510 -2.12 -14.39 -15.74
CA GLY A 510 -1.91 -13.87 -14.39
C GLY A 510 -1.11 -12.59 -14.40
N ALA A 511 0.02 -12.58 -15.13
CA ALA A 511 0.87 -11.40 -15.26
C ALA A 511 0.10 -10.19 -15.82
N GLN A 512 -0.65 -10.37 -16.91
CA GLN A 512 -1.43 -9.30 -17.52
C GLN A 512 -2.54 -8.79 -16.59
N ARG A 513 -3.26 -9.68 -15.90
CA ARG A 513 -4.28 -9.28 -14.92
C ARG A 513 -3.67 -8.44 -13.80
N VAL A 514 -2.60 -8.92 -13.16
CA VAL A 514 -1.93 -8.22 -12.06
C VAL A 514 -1.39 -6.87 -12.50
N PHE A 515 -0.81 -6.78 -13.70
CA PHE A 515 -0.34 -5.53 -14.29
C PHE A 515 -1.49 -4.52 -14.49
N ASN A 516 -2.63 -4.97 -15.01
CA ASN A 516 -3.80 -4.11 -15.20
C ASN A 516 -4.41 -3.67 -13.87
N THR A 517 -4.57 -4.59 -12.89
CA THR A 517 -5.10 -4.26 -11.56
C THR A 517 -4.20 -3.28 -10.82
N MET A 518 -2.87 -3.40 -10.97
CA MET A 518 -1.92 -2.44 -10.41
C MET A 518 -2.19 -1.02 -10.94
N GLY A 519 -2.44 -0.87 -12.25
CA GLY A 519 -2.80 0.41 -12.85
C GLY A 519 -4.13 0.98 -12.34
N PHE A 520 -5.15 0.13 -12.13
CA PHE A 520 -6.42 0.56 -11.53
C PHE A 520 -6.30 0.94 -10.06
N ALA A 521 -5.33 0.38 -9.34
CA ALA A 521 -5.01 0.73 -7.95
C ALA A 521 -4.14 1.99 -7.82
N GLU A 522 -4.13 2.86 -8.84
CA GLU A 522 -3.37 4.13 -8.90
C GLU A 522 -1.84 3.97 -8.85
N PHE A 523 -1.33 2.75 -9.02
CA PHE A 523 0.10 2.50 -9.19
C PHE A 523 0.49 2.58 -10.67
N ASN A 524 1.09 3.70 -11.05
CA ASN A 524 1.56 3.90 -12.42
C ASN A 524 2.58 2.81 -12.83
N PRO A 525 2.40 2.16 -14.00
CA PRO A 525 3.39 1.24 -14.55
C PRO A 525 4.75 1.92 -14.69
N ASP A 526 5.78 1.25 -14.19
CA ASP A 526 7.18 1.66 -14.28
C ASP A 526 7.98 0.71 -15.19
N LEU A 527 9.27 1.00 -15.36
CA LEU A 527 10.15 0.19 -16.19
C LEU A 527 10.20 -1.29 -15.74
N GLU A 528 10.22 -1.53 -14.41
CA GLU A 528 10.29 -2.88 -13.86
C GLU A 528 9.02 -3.68 -14.17
N SER A 529 7.84 -3.15 -13.85
CA SER A 529 6.56 -3.82 -14.14
C SER A 529 6.36 -4.09 -15.64
N CYS A 530 6.74 -3.15 -16.51
CA CYS A 530 6.68 -3.37 -17.95
C CYS A 530 7.67 -4.44 -18.42
N THR A 531 8.86 -4.49 -17.83
CA THR A 531 9.90 -5.49 -18.15
C THR A 531 9.47 -6.89 -17.72
N LEU A 532 8.88 -7.02 -16.53
CA LEU A 532 8.31 -8.28 -16.05
C LEU A 532 7.20 -8.79 -16.98
N LEU A 533 6.39 -7.90 -17.55
CA LEU A 533 5.37 -8.29 -18.52
C LEU A 533 5.98 -8.81 -19.83
N VAL A 534 7.04 -8.16 -20.35
CA VAL A 534 7.80 -8.65 -21.52
C VAL A 534 8.42 -10.02 -21.23
N GLU A 535 8.99 -10.23 -20.04
CA GLU A 535 9.52 -11.52 -19.59
C GLU A 535 8.45 -12.61 -19.51
N ALA A 536 7.23 -12.28 -19.07
CA ALA A 536 6.14 -13.24 -19.00
C ALA A 536 5.81 -13.81 -20.40
N TYR A 537 5.71 -12.93 -21.41
CA TYR A 537 5.48 -13.32 -22.81
C TYR A 537 6.71 -13.99 -23.45
N GLU A 538 7.93 -13.63 -23.04
CA GLU A 538 9.16 -14.36 -23.42
C GLU A 538 9.07 -15.83 -22.96
N LYS A 539 8.77 -16.08 -21.69
CA LYS A 539 8.65 -17.44 -21.13
C LYS A 539 7.49 -18.23 -21.73
N ALA A 540 6.39 -17.57 -22.09
CA ALA A 540 5.29 -18.20 -22.83
C ALA A 540 5.62 -18.49 -24.31
N GLY A 541 6.73 -17.97 -24.84
CA GLY A 541 7.13 -18.15 -26.24
C GLY A 541 6.22 -17.39 -27.22
N ASP A 542 5.67 -16.24 -26.81
CA ASP A 542 4.87 -15.35 -27.65
C ASP A 542 5.62 -14.03 -27.94
N PRO A 543 6.46 -14.00 -29.00
CA PRO A 543 7.24 -12.81 -29.32
C PRO A 543 6.40 -11.63 -29.84
N GLU A 544 5.21 -11.85 -30.38
CA GLU A 544 4.40 -10.74 -30.90
C GLU A 544 3.80 -9.93 -29.75
N SER A 545 3.27 -10.62 -28.73
CA SER A 545 2.76 -9.97 -27.51
C SER A 545 3.89 -9.38 -26.66
N ALA A 546 5.05 -10.04 -26.58
CA ALA A 546 6.25 -9.46 -25.97
C ALA A 546 6.64 -8.15 -26.67
N ARG A 547 6.62 -8.14 -28.02
CA ARG A 547 6.93 -6.94 -28.82
C ARG A 547 5.92 -5.83 -28.61
N HIS A 548 4.63 -6.15 -28.50
CA HIS A 548 3.58 -5.18 -28.19
C HIS A 548 3.87 -4.47 -26.87
N ASN A 549 4.15 -5.22 -25.81
CA ASN A 549 4.45 -4.66 -24.48
C ASN A 549 5.78 -3.90 -24.43
N PHE A 550 6.79 -4.37 -25.18
CA PHE A 550 8.05 -3.64 -25.34
C PHE A 550 7.84 -2.27 -26.01
N ASN A 551 6.98 -2.20 -27.02
CA ASN A 551 6.63 -0.93 -27.68
C ASN A 551 5.77 -0.04 -26.77
N TYR A 552 4.89 -0.64 -25.96
CA TYR A 552 4.11 0.06 -24.95
C TYR A 552 5.03 0.81 -23.97
N LEU A 553 6.05 0.13 -23.44
CA LEU A 553 7.10 0.73 -22.60
C LEU A 553 7.73 1.97 -23.27
N LYS A 554 8.14 1.86 -24.54
CA LYS A 554 8.71 3.00 -25.29
C LYS A 554 7.72 4.15 -25.48
N LYS A 555 6.44 3.84 -25.72
CA LYS A 555 5.38 4.85 -25.93
C LYS A 555 5.17 5.72 -24.69
N TYR A 556 5.32 5.16 -23.50
CA TYR A 556 5.22 5.89 -22.22
C TYR A 556 6.51 6.63 -21.84
N GLY A 557 7.50 6.69 -22.74
CA GLY A 557 8.73 7.45 -22.53
C GLY A 557 9.82 6.69 -21.77
N TYR A 558 9.62 5.42 -21.43
CA TYR A 558 10.66 4.60 -20.83
C TYR A 558 11.67 4.14 -21.87
N LYS A 559 12.95 4.19 -21.51
CA LYS A 559 14.02 3.60 -22.33
C LYS A 559 14.19 2.14 -21.90
N PRO A 560 14.05 1.17 -22.81
CA PRO A 560 14.33 -0.22 -22.50
C PRO A 560 15.76 -0.36 -21.98
N ASP A 561 15.92 -1.06 -20.87
CA ASP A 561 17.23 -1.41 -20.34
C ASP A 561 17.77 -2.70 -21.00
N ASP A 562 18.97 -3.11 -20.60
CA ASP A 562 19.62 -4.30 -21.14
C ASP A 562 18.83 -5.58 -20.82
N ARG A 563 18.20 -5.65 -19.64
CA ARG A 563 17.37 -6.79 -19.22
C ARG A 563 16.12 -6.92 -20.11
N CYS A 564 15.35 -5.85 -20.25
CA CYS A 564 14.15 -5.82 -21.10
C CYS A 564 14.48 -6.15 -22.56
N THR A 565 15.59 -5.61 -23.07
CA THR A 565 16.06 -5.89 -24.43
C THR A 565 16.48 -7.36 -24.57
N ALA A 566 17.22 -7.92 -23.61
CA ALA A 566 17.59 -9.33 -23.60
C ALA A 566 16.37 -10.25 -23.63
N SER A 567 15.34 -9.96 -22.84
CA SER A 567 14.07 -10.71 -22.82
C SER A 567 13.35 -10.63 -24.17
N MET A 568 13.32 -9.46 -24.81
CA MET A 568 12.76 -9.33 -26.16
C MET A 568 13.54 -10.12 -27.22
N ILE A 569 14.87 -10.11 -27.16
CA ILE A 569 15.73 -10.89 -28.06
C ILE A 569 15.56 -12.40 -27.81
N SER A 570 15.42 -12.81 -26.55
CA SER A 570 15.15 -14.21 -26.16
C SER A 570 13.80 -14.69 -26.70
N ALA A 571 12.76 -13.84 -26.61
CA ALA A 571 11.46 -14.13 -27.22
C ALA A 571 11.57 -14.35 -28.73
N TYR A 572 12.31 -13.50 -29.46
CA TYR A 572 12.57 -13.72 -30.90
C TYR A 572 13.43 -14.95 -31.17
N ALA A 573 14.39 -15.27 -30.30
CA ALA A 573 15.22 -16.45 -30.42
C ALA A 573 14.39 -17.73 -30.37
N SER A 574 13.37 -17.79 -29.51
CA SER A 574 12.47 -18.95 -29.38
C SER A 574 11.73 -19.33 -30.67
N LYS A 575 11.46 -18.36 -31.55
CA LYS A 575 10.84 -18.56 -32.88
C LYS A 575 11.82 -18.39 -34.04
N ASN A 576 13.10 -18.24 -33.74
CA ASN A 576 14.18 -18.00 -34.68
C ASN A 576 13.95 -16.77 -35.61
N TYR A 577 13.36 -15.69 -35.09
CA TYR A 577 13.06 -14.47 -35.85
C TYR A 577 14.27 -13.52 -35.93
N LEU A 578 15.35 -14.00 -36.56
CA LEU A 578 16.63 -13.28 -36.66
C LEU A 578 16.50 -11.90 -37.35
N ASP A 579 15.67 -11.80 -38.37
CA ASP A 579 15.42 -10.54 -39.08
C ASP A 579 14.74 -9.50 -38.18
N LYS A 580 13.75 -9.91 -37.36
CA LYS A 580 13.06 -9.02 -36.41
C LYS A 580 13.99 -8.57 -35.29
N ALA A 581 14.79 -9.50 -34.74
CA ALA A 581 15.79 -9.20 -33.72
C ALA A 581 16.85 -8.20 -34.20
N SER A 582 17.38 -8.41 -35.42
CA SER A 582 18.37 -7.51 -36.03
C SER A 582 17.81 -6.10 -36.25
N ASN A 583 16.58 -6.01 -36.79
CA ASN A 583 15.90 -4.74 -37.00
C ASN A 583 15.66 -3.98 -35.68
N LEU A 584 15.28 -4.70 -34.62
CA LEU A 584 15.12 -4.12 -33.29
C LEU A 584 16.44 -3.55 -32.76
N LEU A 585 17.51 -4.33 -32.79
CA LEU A 585 18.81 -3.88 -32.27
C LEU A 585 19.36 -2.68 -33.03
N MET A 586 19.22 -2.64 -34.37
CA MET A 586 19.58 -1.46 -35.17
C MET A 586 18.75 -0.23 -34.80
N GLN A 587 17.44 -0.40 -34.55
CA GLN A 587 16.59 0.69 -34.09
C GLN A 587 17.03 1.22 -32.73
N LEU A 588 17.32 0.33 -31.77
CA LEU A 588 17.76 0.70 -30.43
C LEU A 588 19.13 1.39 -30.45
N GLU A 589 20.07 0.91 -31.25
CA GLU A 589 21.39 1.55 -31.41
C GLU A 589 21.25 2.96 -31.99
N LYS A 590 20.35 3.17 -32.96
CA LYS A 590 20.02 4.52 -33.46
C LYS A 590 19.44 5.43 -32.37
N ASP A 591 18.68 4.87 -31.44
CA ASP A 591 18.13 5.57 -30.29
C ASP A 591 19.18 5.77 -29.16
N GLY A 592 20.43 5.37 -29.38
CA GLY A 592 21.56 5.52 -28.44
C GLY A 592 21.66 4.42 -27.38
N PHE A 593 20.93 3.31 -27.53
CA PHE A 593 21.06 2.14 -26.65
C PHE A 593 22.30 1.33 -27.04
N GLU A 594 23.11 0.98 -26.04
CA GLU A 594 24.20 0.05 -26.21
C GLU A 594 23.85 -1.28 -25.52
N PRO A 595 23.86 -2.41 -26.24
CA PRO A 595 23.67 -3.71 -25.61
C PRO A 595 24.73 -3.95 -24.52
N GLY A 596 24.27 -4.50 -23.40
CA GLY A 596 25.09 -4.94 -22.29
C GLY A 596 25.19 -6.46 -22.20
N VAL A 597 25.63 -6.92 -21.04
CA VAL A 597 25.95 -8.31 -20.74
C VAL A 597 24.76 -9.26 -20.95
N ALA A 598 23.54 -8.85 -20.56
CA ALA A 598 22.36 -9.71 -20.67
C ALA A 598 21.98 -9.93 -22.15
N THR A 599 21.93 -8.86 -22.95
CA THR A 599 21.61 -8.96 -24.38
C THR A 599 22.68 -9.77 -25.12
N TYR A 600 23.95 -9.52 -24.85
CA TYR A 600 25.04 -10.31 -25.47
C TYR A 600 24.98 -11.78 -25.06
N THR A 601 24.60 -12.09 -23.82
CA THR A 601 24.47 -13.49 -23.36
C THR A 601 23.42 -14.24 -24.18
N VAL A 602 22.26 -13.64 -24.40
CA VAL A 602 21.18 -14.22 -25.22
C VAL A 602 21.63 -14.36 -26.67
N LEU A 603 22.29 -13.35 -27.24
CA LEU A 603 22.77 -13.40 -28.63
C LEU A 603 23.82 -14.49 -28.84
N VAL A 604 24.81 -14.61 -27.96
CA VAL A 604 25.85 -15.65 -28.10
C VAL A 604 25.25 -17.04 -27.97
N ASP A 605 24.33 -17.27 -27.02
CA ASP A 605 23.67 -18.56 -26.90
C ASP A 605 22.84 -18.91 -28.15
N TRP A 606 22.05 -17.96 -28.66
CA TRP A 606 21.21 -18.17 -29.83
C TRP A 606 22.04 -18.38 -31.11
N LEU A 607 23.02 -17.51 -31.39
CA LEU A 607 23.88 -17.61 -32.56
C LEU A 607 24.79 -18.85 -32.50
N GLY A 608 25.23 -19.23 -31.30
CA GLY A 608 25.97 -20.46 -31.08
C GLY A 608 25.15 -21.70 -31.44
N LYS A 609 23.86 -21.75 -31.05
CA LYS A 609 22.91 -22.80 -31.46
C LYS A 609 22.70 -22.83 -32.98
N LEU A 610 22.76 -21.67 -33.64
CA LEU A 610 22.70 -21.55 -35.10
C LEU A 610 24.05 -21.82 -35.81
N LYS A 611 25.13 -22.06 -35.06
CA LYS A 611 26.50 -22.27 -35.55
C LYS A 611 27.06 -21.09 -36.36
N LEU A 612 26.65 -19.88 -36.02
CA LEU A 612 27.14 -18.63 -36.61
C LEU A 612 28.39 -18.15 -35.86
N VAL A 613 29.53 -18.82 -36.11
CA VAL A 613 30.78 -18.65 -35.35
C VAL A 613 31.36 -17.24 -35.52
N ASP A 614 31.45 -16.75 -36.76
CA ASP A 614 32.01 -15.43 -37.07
C ASP A 614 31.28 -14.31 -36.29
N GLU A 615 29.95 -14.36 -36.28
CA GLU A 615 29.12 -13.39 -35.56
C GLU A 615 29.30 -13.47 -34.04
N VAL A 616 29.46 -14.69 -33.49
CA VAL A 616 29.74 -14.88 -32.06
C VAL A 616 31.11 -14.31 -31.70
N GLU A 617 32.15 -14.57 -32.48
CA GLU A 617 33.49 -14.07 -32.23
C GLU A 617 33.57 -12.53 -32.30
N GLU A 618 32.80 -11.93 -33.20
CA GLU A 618 32.65 -10.48 -33.26
C GLU A 618 32.00 -9.90 -32.00
N ILE A 619 30.97 -10.57 -31.45
CA ILE A 619 30.38 -10.17 -30.17
C ILE A 619 31.40 -10.32 -29.03
N LEU A 620 32.16 -11.42 -28.98
CA LEU A 620 33.20 -11.62 -27.96
C LEU A 620 34.29 -10.56 -28.03
N ARG A 621 34.69 -10.13 -29.23
CA ARG A 621 35.62 -9.02 -29.41
C ARG A 621 35.06 -7.73 -28.81
N LYS A 622 33.80 -7.40 -29.06
CA LYS A 622 33.13 -6.23 -28.47
C LYS A 622 33.07 -6.28 -26.94
N ILE A 623 32.79 -7.44 -26.36
CA ILE A 623 32.79 -7.63 -24.88
C ILE A 623 34.19 -7.37 -24.31
N LYS A 624 35.24 -7.92 -24.96
CA LYS A 624 36.64 -7.70 -24.56
C LYS A 624 37.07 -6.24 -24.68
N GLU A 625 36.68 -5.56 -25.75
CA GLU A 625 36.97 -4.14 -25.98
C GLU A 625 36.34 -3.22 -24.91
N LYS A 626 35.15 -3.59 -24.42
CA LYS A 626 34.48 -2.90 -23.31
C LYS A 626 35.12 -3.17 -21.94
N GLY A 627 36.07 -4.12 -21.86
CA GLY A 627 36.69 -4.54 -20.60
C GLY A 627 35.74 -5.33 -19.70
N GLU A 628 34.66 -5.87 -20.25
CA GLU A 628 33.68 -6.66 -19.50
C GLU A 628 34.13 -8.13 -19.41
N ASN A 629 33.96 -8.72 -18.24
CA ASN A 629 34.24 -10.16 -18.07
C ASN A 629 33.15 -10.99 -18.73
N ILE A 630 33.55 -11.99 -19.51
CA ILE A 630 32.62 -12.92 -20.16
C ILE A 630 31.88 -13.71 -19.07
N PRO A 631 30.54 -13.63 -19.00
CA PRO A 631 29.76 -14.37 -18.00
C PRO A 631 29.92 -15.88 -18.17
N PHE A 632 29.79 -16.63 -17.08
CA PHE A 632 29.89 -18.09 -17.09
C PHE A 632 28.90 -18.73 -18.07
N LYS A 633 27.65 -18.24 -18.12
CA LYS A 633 26.62 -18.73 -19.04
C LYS A 633 27.02 -18.60 -20.52
N VAL A 634 27.76 -17.53 -20.87
CA VAL A 634 28.32 -17.35 -22.20
C VAL A 634 29.42 -18.38 -22.46
N GLN A 635 30.31 -18.64 -21.49
CA GLN A 635 31.35 -19.65 -21.59
C GLN A 635 30.76 -21.06 -21.83
N LEU A 636 29.64 -21.40 -21.18
CA LEU A 636 28.90 -22.64 -21.42
C LEU A 636 28.41 -22.73 -22.87
N SER A 637 27.81 -21.66 -23.38
CA SER A 637 27.30 -21.62 -24.76
C SER A 637 28.41 -21.66 -25.81
N LEU A 638 29.59 -21.09 -25.51
CA LEU A 638 30.78 -21.22 -26.37
C LEU A 638 31.31 -22.65 -26.37
N CYS A 639 31.37 -23.31 -25.21
CA CYS A 639 31.77 -24.73 -25.12
C CYS A 639 30.83 -25.62 -25.96
N ASP A 640 29.52 -25.42 -25.84
CA ASP A 640 28.49 -26.13 -26.63
C ASP A 640 28.68 -25.87 -28.14
N MET A 641 28.87 -24.61 -28.54
CA MET A 641 29.07 -24.22 -29.94
C MET A 641 30.33 -24.81 -30.56
N TYR A 642 31.51 -24.58 -29.96
CA TYR A 642 32.79 -25.07 -30.50
C TYR A 642 32.84 -26.61 -30.55
N SER A 643 32.23 -27.28 -29.56
CA SER A 643 32.07 -28.74 -29.59
C SER A 643 31.25 -29.19 -30.81
N ARG A 644 30.12 -28.53 -31.10
CA ARG A 644 29.26 -28.87 -32.25
C ARG A 644 29.83 -28.51 -33.61
N VAL A 645 30.76 -27.56 -33.66
CA VAL A 645 31.51 -27.17 -34.86
C VAL A 645 32.75 -28.06 -35.06
N LYS A 646 33.09 -28.90 -34.07
CA LYS A 646 34.27 -29.78 -34.03
C LYS A 646 35.60 -29.02 -34.01
N ASP A 647 35.60 -27.80 -33.48
CA ASP A 647 36.83 -27.07 -33.16
C ASP A 647 37.36 -27.58 -31.81
N ARG A 648 38.31 -28.53 -31.88
CA ARG A 648 38.81 -29.24 -30.70
C ARG A 648 39.55 -28.32 -29.73
N GLU A 649 40.34 -27.37 -30.22
CA GLU A 649 41.19 -26.55 -29.37
C GLU A 649 40.35 -25.59 -28.53
N GLN A 650 39.44 -24.87 -29.18
CA GLN A 650 38.54 -23.94 -28.49
C GLN A 650 37.55 -24.68 -27.58
N ALA A 651 37.00 -25.82 -28.02
CA ALA A 651 36.11 -26.63 -27.19
C ALA A 651 36.77 -27.07 -25.89
N LEU A 652 38.03 -27.55 -25.94
CA LEU A 652 38.77 -27.96 -24.74
C LEU A 652 39.14 -26.77 -23.84
N GLN A 653 39.45 -25.61 -24.42
CA GLN A 653 39.75 -24.40 -23.65
C GLN A 653 38.54 -23.98 -22.80
N TYR A 654 37.35 -23.87 -23.41
CA TYR A 654 36.13 -23.50 -22.67
C TYR A 654 35.67 -24.62 -21.75
N LEU A 655 35.85 -25.89 -22.13
CA LEU A 655 35.55 -27.02 -21.25
C LEU A 655 36.37 -26.97 -19.96
N GLY A 656 37.66 -26.63 -20.01
CA GLY A 656 38.48 -26.47 -18.81
C GLY A 656 37.95 -25.41 -17.84
N ILE A 657 37.38 -24.32 -18.37
CA ILE A 657 36.74 -23.27 -17.56
C ILE A 657 35.43 -23.77 -16.95
N VAL A 658 34.63 -24.52 -17.73
CA VAL A 658 33.38 -25.14 -17.29
C VAL A 658 33.63 -26.18 -16.18
N GLU A 659 34.63 -27.05 -16.36
CA GLU A 659 35.06 -28.03 -15.36
C GLU A 659 35.58 -27.33 -14.08
N GLY A 660 36.28 -26.20 -14.22
CA GLY A 660 36.75 -25.41 -13.07
C GLY A 660 35.64 -24.73 -12.26
N LYS A 661 34.45 -24.52 -12.84
CA LYS A 661 33.27 -23.92 -12.20
C LYS A 661 32.07 -24.85 -12.15
N GLN A 662 32.34 -26.14 -12.09
CA GLN A 662 31.36 -27.21 -12.10
C GLN A 662 30.30 -27.13 -10.97
N GLU A 663 30.58 -26.40 -9.88
CA GLU A 663 29.62 -26.15 -8.79
C GLU A 663 28.44 -25.28 -9.21
N MET A 664 28.60 -24.48 -10.28
CA MET A 664 27.58 -23.58 -10.80
C MET A 664 26.66 -24.24 -11.84
N LEU A 665 26.89 -25.52 -12.16
CA LEU A 665 26.16 -26.23 -13.21
C LEU A 665 24.91 -26.93 -12.67
N GLY A 666 23.77 -26.66 -13.30
CA GLY A 666 22.55 -27.44 -13.12
C GLY A 666 22.52 -28.73 -13.95
N ALA A 667 21.56 -29.62 -13.67
CA ALA A 667 21.37 -30.87 -14.40
C ALA A 667 21.23 -30.66 -15.93
N GLU A 668 20.41 -29.69 -16.35
CA GLU A 668 20.19 -29.39 -17.77
C GLU A 668 21.45 -28.89 -18.48
N GLU A 669 22.27 -28.11 -17.79
CA GLU A 669 23.51 -27.55 -18.34
C GLU A 669 24.57 -28.65 -18.51
N PHE A 670 24.65 -29.58 -17.56
CA PHE A 670 25.45 -30.80 -17.70
C PHE A 670 25.00 -31.60 -18.94
N GLU A 671 23.71 -31.91 -19.05
CA GLU A 671 23.20 -32.70 -20.18
C GLU A 671 23.48 -32.02 -21.53
N ARG A 672 23.28 -30.69 -21.60
CA ARG A 672 23.55 -29.91 -22.81
C ARG A 672 25.00 -30.06 -23.27
N ILE A 673 25.95 -29.90 -22.35
CA ILE A 673 27.39 -29.91 -22.67
C ILE A 673 27.86 -31.33 -22.97
N ILE A 674 27.44 -32.34 -22.20
CA ILE A 674 27.78 -33.74 -22.47
C ILE A 674 27.28 -34.13 -23.87
N SER A 675 26.04 -33.77 -24.20
CA SER A 675 25.48 -34.01 -25.54
C SER A 675 26.29 -33.30 -26.64
N ALA A 676 26.72 -32.06 -26.39
CA ALA A 676 27.54 -31.29 -27.34
C ALA A 676 28.90 -31.93 -27.57
N LEU A 677 29.57 -32.40 -26.51
CA LEU A 677 30.86 -33.09 -26.56
C LEU A 677 30.77 -34.42 -27.30
N ILE A 678 29.70 -35.21 -27.06
CA ILE A 678 29.44 -36.44 -27.81
C ILE A 678 29.30 -36.14 -29.31
N PHE A 679 28.52 -35.13 -29.67
CA PHE A 679 28.35 -34.71 -31.08
C PHE A 679 29.68 -34.21 -31.69
N GLY A 680 30.51 -33.55 -30.88
CA GLY A 680 31.85 -33.09 -31.25
C GLY A 680 32.90 -34.19 -31.37
N GLY A 681 32.60 -35.42 -30.96
CA GLY A 681 33.56 -36.54 -30.94
C GLY A 681 34.51 -36.54 -29.73
N LEU A 682 34.24 -35.71 -28.71
CA LEU A 682 34.98 -35.62 -27.45
C LEU A 682 34.38 -36.57 -26.41
N VAL A 683 34.33 -37.87 -26.75
CA VAL A 683 33.60 -38.90 -25.99
C VAL A 683 34.24 -39.16 -24.62
N ASN A 684 35.57 -39.06 -24.52
CA ASN A 684 36.28 -39.26 -23.25
C ASN A 684 35.96 -38.14 -22.26
N GLU A 685 35.98 -36.90 -22.74
CA GLU A 685 35.65 -35.70 -21.99
C GLU A 685 34.18 -35.72 -21.57
N ALA A 686 33.26 -36.09 -22.48
CA ALA A 686 31.85 -36.29 -22.17
C ALA A 686 31.64 -37.33 -21.06
N GLY A 687 32.36 -38.46 -21.11
CA GLY A 687 32.31 -39.49 -20.07
C GLY A 687 32.84 -39.04 -18.72
N ARG A 688 33.88 -38.19 -18.68
CA ARG A 688 34.37 -37.59 -17.44
C ARG A 688 33.34 -36.64 -16.83
N LEU A 689 32.75 -35.76 -17.66
CA LEU A 689 31.75 -34.79 -17.21
C LEU A 689 30.46 -35.47 -16.73
N CYS A 690 30.08 -36.60 -17.34
CA CYS A 690 28.96 -37.44 -16.90
C CYS A 690 29.19 -38.03 -15.49
N LYS A 691 30.40 -38.51 -15.19
CA LYS A 691 30.73 -39.00 -13.84
C LYS A 691 30.67 -37.88 -12.79
N ILE A 692 31.10 -36.67 -13.17
CA ILE A 692 31.00 -35.49 -12.31
C ILE A 692 29.53 -35.15 -12.03
N MET A 693 28.67 -35.15 -13.06
CA MET A 693 27.23 -34.94 -12.93
C MET A 693 26.60 -35.95 -11.95
N GLU A 694 26.90 -37.24 -12.10
CA GLU A 694 26.39 -38.30 -11.21
C GLU A 694 26.90 -38.15 -9.77
N SER A 695 28.17 -37.79 -9.58
CA SER A 695 28.75 -37.58 -8.24
C SER A 695 28.10 -36.42 -7.47
N ARG A 696 27.45 -35.49 -8.18
CA ARG A 696 26.66 -34.40 -7.59
C ARG A 696 25.22 -34.78 -7.27
N GLY A 697 24.82 -36.02 -7.53
CA GLY A 697 23.46 -36.49 -7.32
C GLY A 697 22.48 -36.13 -8.45
N PHE A 698 22.97 -35.66 -9.60
CA PHE A 698 22.13 -35.49 -10.78
C PHE A 698 22.03 -36.80 -11.57
N LEU A 699 20.83 -37.13 -12.04
CA LEU A 699 20.60 -38.32 -12.86
C LEU A 699 20.71 -37.97 -14.33
N ALA A 700 21.60 -38.65 -15.06
CA ALA A 700 21.67 -38.54 -16.52
C ALA A 700 20.40 -39.12 -17.17
N SER A 701 19.84 -38.39 -18.13
CA SER A 701 18.72 -38.88 -18.93
C SER A 701 19.06 -40.14 -19.70
N GLU A 702 18.08 -41.01 -19.90
CA GLU A 702 18.27 -42.27 -20.64
C GLU A 702 18.76 -42.02 -22.08
N ALA A 703 18.30 -40.94 -22.71
CA ALA A 703 18.80 -40.52 -24.02
C ALA A 703 20.31 -40.22 -24.00
N LEU A 704 20.78 -39.54 -22.95
CA LEU A 704 22.19 -39.22 -22.78
C LEU A 704 23.03 -40.48 -22.57
N LYS A 705 22.58 -41.40 -21.69
CA LYS A 705 23.27 -42.67 -21.44
C LYS A 705 23.38 -43.51 -22.71
N VAL A 706 22.28 -43.64 -23.47
CA VAL A 706 22.27 -44.37 -24.75
C VAL A 706 23.23 -43.74 -25.75
N SER A 707 23.22 -42.40 -25.88
CA SER A 707 24.13 -41.69 -26.78
C SER A 707 25.61 -41.88 -26.41
N LEU A 708 25.92 -41.88 -25.12
CA LEU A 708 27.28 -42.09 -24.61
C LEU A 708 27.74 -43.53 -24.89
N MET A 709 26.93 -44.53 -24.57
CA MET A 709 27.25 -45.94 -24.84
C MET A 709 27.43 -46.22 -26.34
N ALA A 710 26.53 -45.68 -27.18
CA ALA A 710 26.64 -45.82 -28.63
C ALA A 710 27.95 -45.22 -29.16
N SER A 711 28.32 -44.02 -28.68
CA SER A 711 29.56 -43.35 -29.08
C SER A 711 30.83 -44.05 -28.60
N GLN A 712 30.78 -44.80 -27.50
CA GLN A 712 31.89 -45.61 -26.98
C GLN A 712 32.05 -46.95 -27.75
N SER A 713 30.99 -47.45 -28.37
CA SER A 713 30.97 -48.74 -29.09
C SER A 713 31.42 -48.67 -30.55
N LEU A 714 31.54 -47.47 -31.13
CA LEU A 714 31.98 -47.26 -32.51
C LEU A 714 33.52 -47.33 -32.63
N PRO A 715 34.09 -48.18 -33.51
CA PRO A 715 35.53 -48.21 -33.75
C PRO A 715 36.02 -46.87 -34.30
N ARG A 716 37.13 -46.35 -33.75
CA ARG A 716 37.80 -45.13 -34.25
C ARG A 716 38.07 -45.28 -35.75
N ARG A 717 37.42 -44.47 -36.58
CA ARG A 717 37.95 -44.14 -37.91
C ARG A 717 38.89 -42.95 -37.72
N GLU A 718 40.18 -43.25 -37.82
CA GLU A 718 41.29 -42.27 -37.82
C GLU A 718 41.20 -41.30 -38.99
#